data_AF-A0AAD2ZDY1-F1
#
_entry.id   AF-A0AAD2ZDY1-F1
#
_cell.length_a   1.000
_cell.length_b   1.000
_cell.length_c   1.000
_cell.angle_alpha   90.00
_cell.angle_beta   90.00
_cell.angle_gamma   90.00
#
_symmetry.space_group_name_H-M   'P 1'
#
loop_
_entity.id
_entity.type
_entity.pdbx_description
1 polymer ?
#
loop_
_entity_poly.entity_id
_entity_poly.type
_entity_poly.pdbx_seq_one_letter_code
_entity_poly.pdbx_strand_id
1 'polypeptide(L)'
;QVPSNYDPEKRTYSGIWDGSLKPAYSNNPAWCLWDMLTHPRYGMGKRLGAADVDKWALYAIGQYCDQTVPDGFGGTEPRMTFNAYLSQQRKVWDVLGDFCSAMRCMPVWNGQTLTFVQDRPSDVVWPYTNSDVVVDDNGVGFRYSFSALKDRHTAVEVNYTDPQNGWQTSTELVEDPDAILRYGRNLLKMDAFGCTSRGQAHRAGLWVIKTELLETQTVDFTLGSQGLRHTPGDIIEICDNDYAGTLTGGRILSIDAASRTLTLDREVTLPETGTSTVNLINGSGKPVRVDITAHPAPDRIQVSALPDGVEAYGVWGLSLPSLRRRLFRCVSIRENTDGTFAITAVQHVPEKEAIVDNGARFEPMSGSLNSVIPPAVQHLTVEVSASDGQYLALAKWDTPRVVKGVRFSLRLTSGSGENSRLVTSAITADTEHRFSGLPLGEYTLTVRAINSYGQQGEPATTTFRINAPAAPASIELTPGYFQITAVPVLAVYDPTVQYEFWFSEKRITDTAQVETSARYLGTGSQWSVSGPHIKPGKDFWFYVRSVNLVGKSAFVEASGQASNDGEGYLEIFRGLIDEAQLGKALKERIDASALRTEVTQLEEDIRQRLETDVAEVTRKIGEAENSLTQLVAKKNEDQTLAIAQVSQQVDRVSSEITQTVSQSTEENARQIAQVRQYVDDKGSEITSTTDKKLEDQSATIQQIQQVQSDTNDELAALYMLKVQKTKNGIPYVAGIGAGIEDADGQTLSNILLQADRIAMITPENGNTTPLFVAQGNQLFMNDVFLKRLFAVSITSSGNPPTFSLTPEGRLTARNADISGHISANSGTLNNVVIAENCTINGTLKAENIIGDLVKCAGVAFPVDGSHLANGTRTLTVYDDHSFDRQIIIPPIIYVGSKQESRTSNDIWTECFLHVDQNGRRIYSGRSVEEPG
;
A
#
# COMPACT_ATOMS: atom_id res chain seq x y z
N GLN A 1 4.79 -38.20 5.26
CA GLN A 1 4.30 -39.40 5.99
C GLN A 1 2.79 -39.28 6.22
N VAL A 2 2.05 -40.38 6.39
CA VAL A 2 0.58 -40.39 6.63
C VAL A 2 0.21 -41.35 7.79
N PRO A 3 -1.01 -41.27 8.38
CA PRO A 3 -1.45 -42.22 9.41
C PRO A 3 -1.37 -43.67 8.94
N SER A 4 -0.98 -44.55 9.86
CA SER A 4 -0.93 -45.99 9.62
C SER A 4 -2.27 -46.56 9.14
N ASN A 5 -3.38 -46.01 9.65
CA ASN A 5 -4.75 -46.42 9.34
C ASN A 5 -5.40 -45.67 8.17
N TYR A 6 -4.66 -44.79 7.48
CA TYR A 6 -5.15 -44.05 6.31
C TYR A 6 -4.76 -44.75 5.01
N ASP A 7 -5.73 -44.94 4.11
CA ASP A 7 -5.52 -45.37 2.73
C ASP A 7 -5.55 -44.12 1.82
N PRO A 8 -4.39 -43.64 1.31
CA PRO A 8 -4.34 -42.41 0.51
C PRO A 8 -4.91 -42.56 -0.90
N GLU A 9 -5.04 -43.77 -1.44
CA GLU A 9 -5.63 -43.99 -2.76
C GLU A 9 -7.15 -43.92 -2.65
N LYS A 10 -7.71 -44.56 -1.62
CA LYS A 10 -9.18 -44.55 -1.38
C LYS A 10 -9.65 -43.35 -0.56
N ARG A 11 -8.73 -42.63 0.07
CA ARG A 11 -9.02 -41.53 1.02
C ARG A 11 -9.90 -41.96 2.19
N THR A 12 -9.63 -43.14 2.73
CA THR A 12 -10.43 -43.72 3.83
C THR A 12 -9.57 -43.99 5.06
N TYR A 13 -10.20 -43.91 6.23
CA TYR A 13 -9.58 -44.15 7.52
C TYR A 13 -10.25 -45.35 8.18
N SER A 14 -9.45 -46.35 8.60
CA SER A 14 -9.98 -47.60 9.17
C SER A 14 -9.69 -47.72 10.67
N GLY A 15 -10.72 -47.93 11.48
CA GLY A 15 -10.55 -48.12 12.93
C GLY A 15 -10.02 -46.88 13.67
N ILE A 16 -9.65 -47.06 14.94
CA ILE A 16 -9.08 -46.00 15.78
C ILE A 16 -7.58 -45.89 15.47
N TRP A 17 -7.11 -44.67 15.23
CA TRP A 17 -5.70 -44.40 14.99
C TRP A 17 -4.91 -44.42 16.30
N ASP A 18 -3.80 -45.14 16.34
CA ASP A 18 -2.89 -45.23 17.50
C ASP A 18 -1.81 -44.14 17.52
N GLY A 19 -1.84 -43.21 16.56
CA GLY A 19 -0.84 -42.15 16.42
C GLY A 19 0.40 -42.53 15.61
N SER A 20 0.49 -43.75 15.09
CA SER A 20 1.63 -44.21 14.27
C SER A 20 1.54 -43.73 12.81
N LEU A 21 2.68 -43.49 12.17
CA LEU A 21 2.76 -42.99 10.80
C LEU A 21 3.47 -43.99 9.87
N LYS A 22 3.06 -44.02 8.60
CA LYS A 22 3.67 -44.81 7.51
C LYS A 22 4.08 -43.92 6.33
N PRO A 23 5.11 -44.29 5.55
CA PRO A 23 5.42 -43.61 4.29
C PRO A 23 4.37 -43.95 3.23
N ALA A 24 3.74 -42.93 2.64
CA ALA A 24 2.89 -43.06 1.47
C ALA A 24 2.79 -41.70 0.76
N TYR A 25 2.48 -41.71 -0.53
CA TYR A 25 2.07 -40.52 -1.26
C TYR A 25 0.68 -40.08 -0.80
N SER A 26 0.46 -38.77 -0.68
CA SER A 26 -0.85 -38.17 -0.44
C SER A 26 -0.84 -36.74 -0.99
N ASN A 27 -1.99 -36.29 -1.48
CA ASN A 27 -2.26 -34.90 -1.81
C ASN A 27 -3.35 -34.30 -0.90
N ASN A 28 -3.57 -34.92 0.27
CA ASN A 28 -4.35 -34.33 1.35
C ASN A 28 -3.49 -33.24 2.02
N PRO A 29 -3.95 -31.97 2.05
CA PRO A 29 -3.15 -30.85 2.54
C PRO A 29 -2.64 -31.02 3.98
N ALA A 30 -3.37 -31.72 4.85
CA ALA A 30 -2.95 -31.92 6.24
C ALA A 30 -1.67 -32.77 6.33
N TRP A 31 -1.58 -33.82 5.51
CA TRP A 31 -0.41 -34.70 5.47
C TRP A 31 0.74 -34.11 4.66
N CYS A 32 0.45 -33.30 3.64
CA CYS A 32 1.47 -32.48 2.98
C CYS A 32 2.08 -31.45 3.96
N LEU A 33 1.25 -30.84 4.82
CA LEU A 33 1.70 -29.90 5.85
C LEU A 33 2.54 -30.60 6.93
N TRP A 34 2.09 -31.76 7.43
CA TRP A 34 2.88 -32.59 8.34
C TRP A 34 4.28 -32.87 7.79
N ASP A 35 4.35 -33.26 6.51
CA ASP A 35 5.60 -33.56 5.83
C ASP A 35 6.49 -32.31 5.70
N MET A 36 5.92 -31.17 5.31
CA MET A 36 6.64 -29.89 5.27
C MET A 36 7.18 -29.46 6.64
N LEU A 37 6.46 -29.71 7.74
CA LEU A 37 6.90 -29.33 9.08
C LEU A 37 7.96 -30.28 9.65
N THR A 38 7.88 -31.58 9.36
CA THR A 38 8.70 -32.59 10.02
C THR A 38 9.87 -33.09 9.18
N HIS A 39 9.89 -32.85 7.87
CA HIS A 39 10.94 -33.39 7.02
C HIS A 39 12.26 -32.59 7.16
N PRO A 40 13.40 -33.23 7.51
CA PRO A 40 14.65 -32.53 7.84
C PRO A 40 15.40 -31.98 6.62
N ARG A 41 15.09 -32.46 5.41
CA ARG A 41 15.80 -32.08 4.17
C ARG A 41 15.30 -30.79 3.54
N TYR A 42 13.99 -30.68 3.34
CA TYR A 42 13.33 -29.58 2.61
C TYR A 42 12.30 -28.84 3.46
N GLY A 43 11.98 -29.37 4.64
CA GLY A 43 10.99 -28.83 5.55
C GLY A 43 11.62 -28.25 6.82
N MET A 44 10.81 -28.11 7.86
CA MET A 44 11.23 -27.61 9.16
C MET A 44 11.82 -28.68 10.09
N GLY A 45 12.03 -29.92 9.64
CA GLY A 45 12.39 -31.04 10.51
C GLY A 45 13.71 -30.91 11.30
N LYS A 46 14.56 -29.92 10.98
CA LYS A 46 15.76 -29.57 11.77
C LYS A 46 15.47 -28.62 12.93
N ARG A 47 14.30 -27.96 12.93
CA ARG A 47 13.88 -26.93 13.88
C ARG A 47 12.65 -27.34 14.68
N LEU A 48 11.74 -28.08 14.07
CA LEU A 48 10.55 -28.66 14.69
C LEU A 48 10.63 -30.18 14.57
N GLY A 49 10.53 -30.87 15.70
CA GLY A 49 10.35 -32.30 15.75
C GLY A 49 8.89 -32.70 15.57
N ALA A 50 8.65 -33.98 15.30
CA ALA A 50 7.30 -34.55 15.24
C ALA A 50 6.51 -34.39 16.57
N ALA A 51 7.21 -34.24 17.69
CA ALA A 51 6.59 -33.99 19.00
C ALA A 51 6.10 -32.54 19.16
N ASP A 52 6.65 -31.60 18.38
CA ASP A 52 6.30 -30.18 18.47
C ASP A 52 5.06 -29.83 17.62
N VAL A 53 4.50 -30.80 16.89
CA VAL A 53 3.36 -30.62 15.97
C VAL A 53 2.19 -31.49 16.43
N ASP A 54 1.02 -30.88 16.57
CA ASP A 54 -0.20 -31.58 16.96
C ASP A 54 -0.75 -32.42 15.79
N LYS A 55 -0.29 -33.67 15.73
CA LYS A 55 -0.74 -34.65 14.73
C LYS A 55 -2.22 -35.02 14.87
N TRP A 56 -2.84 -34.81 16.04
CA TRP A 56 -4.24 -35.18 16.28
C TRP A 56 -5.17 -34.14 15.66
N ALA A 57 -4.84 -32.85 15.78
CA ALA A 57 -5.52 -31.79 15.07
C ALA A 57 -5.43 -31.99 13.55
N LEU A 58 -4.23 -32.28 13.03
CA LEU A 58 -4.03 -32.58 11.61
C LEU A 58 -4.77 -33.84 11.14
N TYR A 59 -4.94 -34.84 12.01
CA TYR A 59 -5.73 -36.02 11.69
C TYR A 59 -7.20 -35.68 11.44
N ALA A 60 -7.81 -34.88 12.33
CA ALA A 60 -9.20 -34.43 12.16
C ALA A 60 -9.37 -33.55 10.91
N ILE A 61 -8.43 -32.65 10.65
CA ILE A 61 -8.41 -31.81 9.44
C ILE A 61 -8.26 -32.69 8.19
N GLY A 62 -7.37 -33.69 8.22
CA GLY A 62 -7.19 -34.62 7.12
C GLY A 62 -8.48 -35.38 6.79
N GLN A 63 -9.19 -35.88 7.80
CA GLN A 63 -10.50 -36.51 7.61
C GLN A 63 -11.51 -35.55 6.99
N TYR A 64 -11.52 -34.28 7.41
CA TYR A 64 -12.38 -33.24 6.85
C TYR A 64 -12.07 -32.95 5.38
N CYS A 65 -10.79 -32.86 5.00
CA CYS A 65 -10.36 -32.61 3.62
C CYS A 65 -10.74 -33.74 2.65
N ASP A 66 -10.76 -34.99 3.14
CA ASP A 66 -11.10 -36.17 2.36
C ASP A 66 -12.61 -36.46 2.26
N GLN A 67 -13.46 -35.67 2.93
CA GLN A 67 -14.92 -35.80 2.78
C GLN A 67 -15.33 -35.56 1.32
N THR A 68 -16.24 -36.41 0.83
CA THR A 68 -16.74 -36.34 -0.54
C THR A 68 -17.81 -35.26 -0.66
N VAL A 69 -17.61 -34.30 -1.56
CA VAL A 69 -18.53 -33.18 -1.84
C VAL A 69 -18.85 -33.11 -3.33
N PRO A 70 -19.96 -32.45 -3.73
CA PRO A 70 -20.25 -32.22 -5.15
C PRO A 70 -19.10 -31.49 -5.88
N ASP A 71 -18.74 -31.98 -7.06
CA ASP A 71 -17.72 -31.36 -7.92
C ASP A 71 -18.27 -30.20 -8.78
N GLY A 72 -19.58 -30.00 -8.75
CA GLY A 72 -20.33 -29.05 -9.57
C GLY A 72 -20.68 -29.54 -10.97
N PHE A 73 -20.07 -30.62 -11.47
CA PHE A 73 -20.38 -31.26 -12.75
C PHE A 73 -21.37 -32.44 -12.63
N GLY A 74 -21.94 -32.65 -11.44
CA GLY A 74 -22.85 -33.76 -11.14
C GLY A 74 -22.16 -35.03 -10.62
N GLY A 75 -20.84 -34.99 -10.44
CA GLY A 75 -20.05 -35.99 -9.74
C GLY A 75 -19.68 -35.53 -8.33
N THR A 76 -18.66 -36.18 -7.76
CA THR A 76 -18.12 -35.81 -6.47
C THR A 76 -16.60 -35.78 -6.47
N GLU A 77 -16.03 -34.98 -5.58
CA GLU A 77 -14.59 -34.87 -5.36
C GLU A 77 -14.28 -34.77 -3.86
N PRO A 78 -13.04 -35.02 -3.43
CA PRO A 78 -12.60 -34.69 -2.07
C PRO A 78 -12.76 -33.18 -1.83
N ARG A 79 -13.22 -32.79 -0.64
CA ARG A 79 -13.48 -31.38 -0.30
C ARG A 79 -12.27 -30.50 -0.59
N MET A 80 -11.08 -30.95 -0.20
CA MET A 80 -9.82 -30.22 -0.36
C MET A 80 -8.72 -31.18 -0.84
N THR A 81 -8.11 -30.83 -1.96
CA THR A 81 -6.86 -31.43 -2.43
C THR A 81 -5.77 -30.37 -2.53
N PHE A 82 -4.52 -30.81 -2.52
CA PHE A 82 -3.38 -29.91 -2.48
C PHE A 82 -2.25 -30.37 -3.39
N ASN A 83 -2.01 -29.60 -4.44
CA ASN A 83 -0.95 -29.82 -5.41
C ASN A 83 -0.23 -28.49 -5.67
N ALA A 84 0.86 -28.23 -4.94
CA ALA A 84 1.61 -26.98 -5.04
C ALA A 84 3.09 -27.22 -5.40
N TYR A 85 3.69 -26.26 -6.10
CA TYR A 85 5.13 -26.22 -6.38
C TYR A 85 5.80 -25.14 -5.53
N LEU A 86 6.80 -25.54 -4.74
CA LEU A 86 7.65 -24.62 -3.97
C LEU A 86 8.98 -24.44 -4.71
N SER A 87 9.05 -23.44 -5.60
CA SER A 87 10.21 -23.18 -6.46
C SER A 87 11.13 -22.06 -5.98
N GLN A 88 10.70 -21.28 -4.99
CA GLN A 88 11.42 -20.11 -4.48
C GLN A 88 11.60 -20.20 -2.97
N GLN A 89 12.70 -19.62 -2.46
CA GLN A 89 12.91 -19.48 -1.03
C GLN A 89 11.93 -18.44 -0.46
N ARG A 90 11.07 -18.87 0.45
CA ARG A 90 10.07 -18.03 1.12
C ARG A 90 10.20 -18.15 2.63
N LYS A 91 9.66 -17.18 3.37
CA LYS A 91 9.58 -17.31 4.83
C LYS A 91 8.68 -18.48 5.14
N VAL A 92 9.13 -19.28 6.10
CA VAL A 92 8.42 -20.48 6.54
C VAL A 92 7.00 -20.17 7.01
N TRP A 93 6.82 -19.04 7.70
CA TRP A 93 5.49 -18.61 8.12
C TRP A 93 4.59 -18.37 6.91
N ASP A 94 5.02 -17.65 5.87
CA ASP A 94 4.19 -17.43 4.68
C ASP A 94 3.78 -18.77 4.04
N VAL A 95 4.70 -19.73 3.93
CA VAL A 95 4.39 -21.07 3.41
C VAL A 95 3.40 -21.80 4.32
N LEU A 96 3.59 -21.78 5.64
CA LEU A 96 2.66 -22.34 6.62
C LEU A 96 1.27 -21.71 6.49
N GLY A 97 1.20 -20.39 6.30
CA GLY A 97 -0.03 -19.65 6.03
C GLY A 97 -0.74 -20.13 4.77
N ASP A 98 0.00 -20.39 3.69
CA ASP A 98 -0.59 -20.89 2.44
C ASP A 98 -1.14 -22.34 2.56
N PHE A 99 -0.46 -23.21 3.31
CA PHE A 99 -1.00 -24.55 3.61
C PHE A 99 -2.26 -24.45 4.45
N CYS A 100 -2.24 -23.58 5.46
CA CYS A 100 -3.36 -23.35 6.35
C CYS A 100 -4.57 -22.74 5.62
N SER A 101 -4.34 -21.81 4.68
CA SER A 101 -5.41 -21.21 3.87
C SER A 101 -6.13 -22.24 2.98
N ALA A 102 -5.39 -23.20 2.40
CA ALA A 102 -5.97 -24.29 1.63
C ALA A 102 -6.90 -25.21 2.44
N MET A 103 -6.68 -25.29 3.76
CA MET A 103 -7.48 -26.11 4.70
C MET A 103 -8.50 -25.29 5.48
N ARG A 104 -8.55 -23.97 5.30
CA ARG A 104 -9.34 -23.04 6.14
C ARG A 104 -8.98 -23.14 7.61
N CYS A 105 -7.69 -23.27 7.93
CA CYS A 105 -7.23 -23.29 9.31
C CYS A 105 -6.25 -22.17 9.60
N MET A 106 -5.97 -21.97 10.89
CA MET A 106 -4.90 -21.11 11.38
C MET A 106 -3.99 -21.94 12.30
N PRO A 107 -2.67 -21.78 12.21
CA PRO A 107 -1.76 -22.45 13.12
C PRO A 107 -1.65 -21.63 14.42
N VAL A 108 -1.70 -22.31 15.56
CA VAL A 108 -1.71 -21.72 16.89
C VAL A 108 -0.64 -22.41 17.74
N TRP A 109 0.15 -21.62 18.46
CA TRP A 109 1.05 -22.17 19.47
C TRP A 109 0.31 -22.23 20.81
N ASN A 110 0.00 -23.43 21.30
CA ASN A 110 -0.77 -23.61 22.55
C ASN A 110 0.12 -23.63 23.81
N GLY A 111 1.40 -23.24 23.69
CA GLY A 111 2.39 -23.29 24.76
C GLY A 111 3.20 -24.59 24.83
N GLN A 112 2.74 -25.67 24.19
CA GLN A 112 3.44 -26.96 24.15
C GLN A 112 3.76 -27.41 22.71
N THR A 113 2.78 -27.31 21.81
CA THR A 113 2.86 -27.79 20.43
C THR A 113 2.23 -26.79 19.48
N LEU A 114 2.68 -26.81 18.22
CA LEU A 114 2.00 -26.15 17.11
C LEU A 114 0.73 -26.94 16.75
N THR A 115 -0.42 -26.39 17.08
CA THR A 115 -1.75 -26.95 16.75
C THR A 115 -2.43 -26.15 15.64
N PHE A 116 -3.52 -26.70 15.10
CA PHE A 116 -4.22 -26.14 13.93
C PHE A 116 -5.71 -26.05 14.20
N VAL A 117 -6.23 -24.85 14.02
CA VAL A 117 -7.62 -24.52 14.30
C VAL A 117 -8.33 -24.31 12.98
N GLN A 118 -9.25 -25.22 12.63
CA GLN A 118 -9.98 -25.18 11.36
C GLN A 118 -11.34 -24.51 11.50
N ASP A 119 -11.68 -23.64 10.56
CA ASP A 119 -13.03 -23.12 10.40
C ASP A 119 -13.93 -24.19 9.77
N ARG A 120 -14.57 -24.98 10.64
CA ARG A 120 -15.57 -25.99 10.30
C ARG A 120 -16.67 -26.03 11.37
N PRO A 121 -17.85 -26.60 11.07
CA PRO A 121 -18.82 -26.95 12.09
C PRO A 121 -18.19 -27.79 13.19
N SER A 122 -18.43 -27.38 14.43
CA SER A 122 -17.93 -28.03 15.64
C SER A 122 -18.98 -27.91 16.75
N ASP A 123 -18.92 -28.83 17.69
CA ASP A 123 -19.82 -28.81 18.85
C ASP A 123 -19.54 -27.58 19.71
N VAL A 124 -20.59 -27.11 20.38
CA VAL A 124 -20.46 -26.01 21.34
C VAL A 124 -19.67 -26.49 22.55
N VAL A 125 -18.64 -25.73 22.91
CA VAL A 125 -17.80 -25.99 24.08
C VAL A 125 -18.46 -25.45 25.34
N TRP A 126 -19.07 -24.27 25.27
CA TRP A 126 -19.74 -23.67 26.43
C TRP A 126 -20.83 -22.65 26.03
N PRO A 127 -21.98 -22.61 26.74
CA PRO A 127 -22.96 -21.53 26.68
C PRO A 127 -22.63 -20.44 27.72
N TYR A 128 -22.45 -19.21 27.26
CA TYR A 128 -22.25 -18.03 28.10
C TYR A 128 -23.52 -17.21 28.23
N THR A 129 -23.80 -16.80 29.46
CA THR A 129 -24.97 -16.00 29.84
C THR A 129 -24.52 -14.68 30.48
N ASN A 130 -25.43 -13.71 30.64
CA ASN A 130 -25.11 -12.47 31.37
C ASN A 130 -24.65 -12.72 32.82
N SER A 131 -24.91 -13.91 33.40
CA SER A 131 -24.46 -14.30 34.74
C SER A 131 -23.03 -14.84 34.79
N ASP A 132 -22.41 -15.09 33.63
CA ASP A 132 -21.02 -15.57 33.54
C ASP A 132 -20.01 -14.45 33.27
N VAL A 133 -20.49 -13.35 32.72
CA VAL A 133 -19.68 -12.25 32.20
C VAL A 133 -19.46 -11.19 33.26
N VAL A 134 -18.21 -10.75 33.39
CA VAL A 134 -17.84 -9.60 34.20
C VAL A 134 -18.34 -8.35 33.50
N VAL A 135 -19.19 -7.60 34.20
CA VAL A 135 -19.78 -6.36 33.71
C VAL A 135 -18.76 -5.23 33.85
N ASP A 136 -18.64 -4.38 32.83
CA ASP A 136 -17.77 -3.21 32.89
C ASP A 136 -18.33 -2.09 33.79
N ASP A 137 -17.55 -1.02 33.98
CA ASP A 137 -17.94 0.17 34.76
C ASP A 137 -19.21 0.88 34.23
N ASN A 138 -19.62 0.60 32.99
CA ASN A 138 -20.81 1.16 32.36
C ASN A 138 -22.02 0.22 32.44
N GLY A 139 -21.91 -0.93 33.12
CA GLY A 139 -23.00 -1.90 33.22
C GLY A 139 -23.14 -2.83 32.00
N VAL A 140 -22.15 -2.89 31.11
CA VAL A 140 -22.18 -3.69 29.87
C VAL A 140 -21.30 -4.94 30.00
N GLY A 141 -21.91 -6.12 29.82
CA GLY A 141 -21.19 -7.40 29.79
C GLY A 141 -20.72 -7.78 28.38
N PHE A 142 -21.66 -8.05 27.47
CA PHE A 142 -21.35 -8.36 26.07
C PHE A 142 -21.31 -7.11 25.21
N ARG A 143 -20.22 -6.89 24.48
CA ARG A 143 -20.09 -5.80 23.50
C ARG A 143 -20.08 -6.37 22.09
N TYR A 144 -20.94 -5.84 21.21
CA TYR A 144 -21.00 -6.28 19.83
C TYR A 144 -20.48 -5.20 18.88
N SER A 145 -19.70 -5.63 17.89
CA SER A 145 -19.32 -4.81 16.75
C SER A 145 -19.68 -5.52 15.44
N PHE A 146 -19.78 -4.76 14.36
CA PHE A 146 -20.20 -5.26 13.05
C PHE A 146 -19.14 -4.95 12.00
N SER A 147 -18.92 -5.87 11.06
CA SER A 147 -18.06 -5.64 9.90
C SER A 147 -18.59 -4.48 9.05
N ALA A 148 -17.68 -3.65 8.51
CA ALA A 148 -18.09 -2.54 7.65
C ALA A 148 -18.62 -3.07 6.31
N LEU A 149 -19.55 -2.33 5.69
CA LEU A 149 -20.14 -2.75 4.41
C LEU A 149 -19.11 -2.91 3.29
N LYS A 150 -18.08 -2.05 3.27
CA LYS A 150 -16.97 -2.10 2.30
C LYS A 150 -16.12 -3.37 2.41
N ASP A 151 -16.12 -4.02 3.58
CA ASP A 151 -15.35 -5.24 3.82
C ASP A 151 -16.17 -6.49 3.45
N ARG A 152 -17.40 -6.31 2.93
CA ARG A 152 -18.29 -7.40 2.49
C ARG A 152 -18.26 -7.47 0.97
N HIS A 153 -17.46 -8.38 0.44
CA HIS A 153 -17.35 -8.67 -0.97
C HIS A 153 -18.57 -9.47 -1.44
N THR A 154 -19.07 -9.09 -2.61
CA THR A 154 -20.23 -9.72 -3.25
C THR A 154 -19.83 -10.49 -4.51
N ALA A 155 -18.57 -10.37 -4.92
CA ALA A 155 -17.93 -11.09 -6.01
C ALA A 155 -16.49 -11.45 -5.64
N VAL A 156 -16.02 -12.64 -6.04
CA VAL A 156 -14.65 -13.11 -5.84
C VAL A 156 -14.12 -13.72 -7.13
N GLU A 157 -12.93 -13.31 -7.55
CA GLU A 157 -12.13 -13.97 -8.57
C GLU A 157 -11.07 -14.85 -7.91
N VAL A 158 -11.18 -16.17 -8.09
CA VAL A 158 -10.29 -17.17 -7.51
C VAL A 158 -9.39 -17.75 -8.57
N ASN A 159 -8.09 -17.49 -8.46
CA ASN A 159 -7.09 -18.10 -9.32
C ASN A 159 -6.70 -19.47 -8.80
N TYR A 160 -6.64 -20.47 -9.67
CA TYR A 160 -6.19 -21.83 -9.36
C TYR A 160 -5.34 -22.40 -10.49
N THR A 161 -4.54 -23.42 -10.20
CA THR A 161 -3.71 -24.09 -11.21
C THR A 161 -4.56 -25.15 -11.89
N ASP A 162 -4.88 -25.01 -13.17
CA ASP A 162 -5.82 -25.91 -13.84
C ASP A 162 -5.09 -27.03 -14.61
N PRO A 163 -5.19 -28.31 -14.19
CA PRO A 163 -4.57 -29.43 -14.89
C PRO A 163 -5.16 -29.65 -16.29
N GLN A 164 -6.44 -29.29 -16.48
CA GLN A 164 -7.04 -29.32 -17.81
C GLN A 164 -6.35 -28.25 -18.65
N ASN A 165 -6.15 -27.04 -18.13
CA ASN A 165 -5.47 -25.94 -18.81
C ASN A 165 -3.93 -26.05 -18.91
N GLY A 166 -3.39 -27.27 -19.05
CA GLY A 166 -1.95 -27.50 -19.17
C GLY A 166 -1.16 -27.06 -17.93
N TRP A 167 -1.78 -27.11 -16.75
CA TRP A 167 -1.22 -26.64 -15.48
C TRP A 167 -0.94 -25.14 -15.42
N GLN A 168 -1.64 -24.34 -16.23
CA GLN A 168 -1.61 -22.87 -16.16
C GLN A 168 -2.66 -22.32 -15.20
N THR A 169 -2.44 -21.08 -14.73
CA THR A 169 -3.40 -20.37 -13.87
C THR A 169 -4.70 -20.10 -14.63
N SER A 170 -5.80 -20.33 -13.95
CA SER A 170 -7.16 -20.12 -14.43
C SER A 170 -7.97 -19.41 -13.37
N THR A 171 -8.92 -18.57 -13.77
CA THR A 171 -9.73 -17.76 -12.84
C THR A 171 -11.17 -18.26 -12.80
N GLU A 172 -11.66 -18.56 -11.62
CA GLU A 172 -13.08 -18.81 -11.36
C GLU A 172 -13.73 -17.56 -10.76
N LEU A 173 -14.76 -17.04 -11.42
CA LEU A 173 -15.56 -15.93 -10.90
C LEU A 173 -16.75 -16.49 -10.12
N VAL A 174 -16.82 -16.15 -8.82
CA VAL A 174 -17.93 -16.48 -7.93
C VAL A 174 -18.66 -15.20 -7.58
N GLU A 175 -19.96 -15.14 -7.80
CA GLU A 175 -20.80 -13.96 -7.49
C GLU A 175 -22.03 -14.38 -6.69
N ASP A 176 -22.47 -13.53 -5.78
CA ASP A 176 -23.76 -13.67 -5.08
C ASP A 176 -24.75 -12.63 -5.65
N PRO A 177 -25.66 -13.04 -6.55
CA PRO A 177 -26.56 -12.11 -7.23
C PRO A 177 -27.46 -11.33 -6.26
N ASP A 178 -27.94 -11.97 -5.20
CA ASP A 178 -28.83 -11.33 -4.22
C ASP A 178 -28.07 -10.25 -3.42
N ALA A 179 -26.82 -10.55 -3.04
CA ALA A 179 -25.95 -9.59 -2.39
C ALA A 179 -25.56 -8.44 -3.32
N ILE A 180 -25.28 -8.70 -4.60
CA ILE A 180 -24.98 -7.67 -5.60
C ILE A 180 -26.18 -6.75 -5.83
N LEU A 181 -27.39 -7.31 -5.93
CA LEU A 181 -28.62 -6.51 -6.08
C LEU A 181 -28.84 -5.60 -4.87
N ARG A 182 -28.48 -6.05 -3.68
CA ARG A 182 -28.70 -5.32 -2.43
C ARG A 182 -27.60 -4.31 -2.09
N TYR A 183 -26.33 -4.65 -2.32
CA TYR A 183 -25.16 -3.90 -1.84
C TYR A 183 -24.27 -3.34 -2.94
N GLY A 184 -24.55 -3.66 -4.21
CA GLY A 184 -23.64 -3.38 -5.32
C GLY A 184 -22.53 -4.43 -5.43
N ARG A 185 -21.74 -4.32 -6.51
CA ARG A 185 -20.64 -5.26 -6.76
C ARG A 185 -19.36 -4.80 -6.04
N ASN A 186 -18.87 -5.63 -5.15
CA ASN A 186 -17.59 -5.47 -4.47
C ASN A 186 -16.72 -6.71 -4.76
N LEU A 187 -15.62 -6.53 -5.49
CA LEU A 187 -14.80 -7.61 -6.04
C LEU A 187 -13.53 -7.83 -5.22
N LEU A 188 -13.33 -9.06 -4.76
CA LEU A 188 -12.06 -9.55 -4.22
C LEU A 188 -11.34 -10.40 -5.26
N LYS A 189 -10.02 -10.28 -5.37
CA LYS A 189 -9.16 -11.22 -6.12
C LYS A 189 -8.35 -12.04 -5.13
N MET A 190 -8.32 -13.37 -5.30
CA MET A 190 -7.56 -14.27 -4.43
C MET A 190 -6.90 -15.40 -5.21
N ASP A 191 -5.82 -15.94 -4.67
CA ASP A 191 -5.17 -17.14 -5.18
C ASP A 191 -5.48 -18.33 -4.27
N ALA A 192 -6.03 -19.41 -4.84
CA ALA A 192 -6.25 -20.66 -4.14
C ALA A 192 -4.98 -21.52 -4.23
N PHE A 193 -4.09 -21.36 -3.25
CA PHE A 193 -2.80 -22.05 -3.23
C PHE A 193 -2.96 -23.58 -3.22
N GLY A 194 -2.26 -24.26 -4.13
CA GLY A 194 -2.33 -25.71 -4.28
C GLY A 194 -3.67 -26.25 -4.82
N CYS A 195 -4.61 -25.38 -5.16
CA CYS A 195 -5.90 -25.77 -5.72
C CYS A 195 -5.77 -26.15 -7.19
N THR A 196 -6.27 -27.34 -7.54
CA THR A 196 -6.29 -27.86 -8.92
C THR A 196 -7.66 -28.21 -9.46
N SER A 197 -8.72 -27.93 -8.69
CA SER A 197 -10.10 -28.20 -9.11
C SER A 197 -10.87 -26.89 -9.19
N ARG A 198 -11.63 -26.73 -10.27
CA ARG A 198 -12.58 -25.63 -10.42
C ARG A 198 -13.64 -25.64 -9.31
N GLY A 199 -14.14 -26.82 -8.93
CA GLY A 199 -15.11 -26.99 -7.84
C GLY A 199 -14.53 -26.51 -6.51
N GLN A 200 -13.29 -26.90 -6.20
CA GLN A 200 -12.58 -26.42 -5.01
C GLN A 200 -12.34 -24.90 -5.04
N ALA A 201 -11.96 -24.33 -6.20
CA ALA A 201 -11.79 -22.88 -6.37
C ALA A 201 -13.11 -22.12 -6.16
N HIS A 202 -14.22 -22.62 -6.74
CA HIS A 202 -15.55 -22.05 -6.54
C HIS A 202 -15.97 -22.10 -5.07
N ARG A 203 -15.74 -23.24 -4.38
CA ARG A 203 -16.00 -23.38 -2.94
C ARG A 203 -15.14 -22.42 -2.11
N ALA A 204 -13.90 -22.13 -2.51
CA ALA A 204 -13.04 -21.16 -1.81
C ALA A 204 -13.62 -19.73 -1.94
N GLY A 205 -14.00 -19.31 -3.15
CA GLY A 205 -14.59 -17.99 -3.37
C GLY A 205 -15.95 -17.83 -2.66
N LEU A 206 -16.80 -18.84 -2.75
CA LEU A 206 -18.11 -18.83 -2.08
C LEU A 206 -17.96 -18.85 -0.56
N TRP A 207 -16.93 -19.51 -0.01
CA TRP A 207 -16.66 -19.48 1.42
C TRP A 207 -16.37 -18.06 1.92
N VAL A 208 -15.58 -17.29 1.17
CA VAL A 208 -15.27 -15.90 1.54
C VAL A 208 -16.52 -15.03 1.49
N ILE A 209 -17.28 -15.07 0.39
CA ILE A 209 -18.53 -14.31 0.26
C ILE A 209 -19.50 -14.66 1.39
N LYS A 210 -19.74 -15.95 1.64
CA LYS A 210 -20.70 -16.38 2.67
C LYS A 210 -20.21 -16.09 4.09
N THR A 211 -18.90 -16.15 4.35
CA THR A 211 -18.34 -15.71 5.63
C THR A 211 -18.63 -14.23 5.85
N GLU A 212 -18.26 -13.38 4.89
CA GLU A 212 -18.43 -11.93 5.03
C GLU A 212 -19.90 -11.48 5.07
N LEU A 213 -20.81 -12.22 4.44
CA LEU A 213 -22.26 -11.92 4.46
C LEU A 213 -23.01 -12.51 5.66
N LEU A 214 -22.58 -13.66 6.20
CA LEU A 214 -23.31 -14.37 7.27
C LEU A 214 -22.69 -14.16 8.66
N GLU A 215 -21.37 -13.98 8.75
CA GLU A 215 -20.60 -13.90 10.00
C GLU A 215 -20.14 -12.46 10.26
N THR A 216 -21.11 -11.55 10.37
CA THR A 216 -20.87 -10.10 10.38
C THR A 216 -20.57 -9.50 11.75
N GLN A 217 -20.74 -10.26 12.83
CA GLN A 217 -20.68 -9.76 14.19
C GLN A 217 -19.43 -10.27 14.91
N THR A 218 -18.80 -9.38 15.68
CA THR A 218 -17.79 -9.73 16.67
C THR A 218 -18.37 -9.42 18.05
N VAL A 219 -18.09 -10.28 19.02
CA VAL A 219 -18.47 -10.09 20.42
C VAL A 219 -17.23 -10.08 21.30
N ASP A 220 -17.14 -9.07 22.15
CA ASP A 220 -16.10 -8.90 23.14
C ASP A 220 -16.73 -8.93 24.54
N PHE A 221 -16.18 -9.76 25.43
CA PHE A 221 -16.67 -9.88 26.81
C PHE A 221 -15.56 -10.39 27.73
N THR A 222 -15.72 -10.14 29.03
CA THR A 222 -14.74 -10.53 30.05
C THR A 222 -15.31 -11.64 30.92
N LEU A 223 -14.51 -12.65 31.21
CA LEU A 223 -14.85 -13.78 32.09
C LEU A 223 -13.93 -13.83 33.30
N GLY A 224 -14.37 -14.44 34.40
CA GLY A 224 -13.45 -14.91 35.44
C GLY A 224 -12.61 -16.12 34.96
N SER A 225 -12.18 -16.97 35.90
CA SER A 225 -11.36 -18.17 35.62
C SER A 225 -11.94 -19.17 34.59
N GLN A 226 -13.22 -19.02 34.23
CA GLN A 226 -13.86 -19.78 33.15
C GLN A 226 -13.22 -19.53 31.77
N GLY A 227 -12.51 -18.42 31.58
CA GLY A 227 -11.80 -18.13 30.33
C GLY A 227 -10.65 -19.09 30.02
N LEU A 228 -10.03 -19.71 31.03
CA LEU A 228 -8.96 -20.71 30.87
C LEU A 228 -9.41 -22.00 30.16
N ARG A 229 -10.73 -22.19 29.99
CA ARG A 229 -11.29 -23.39 29.37
C ARG A 229 -11.17 -23.40 27.86
N HIS A 230 -10.97 -22.23 27.25
CA HIS A 230 -11.01 -22.08 25.81
C HIS A 230 -9.63 -22.08 25.20
N THR A 231 -9.61 -22.47 23.95
CA THR A 231 -8.53 -22.23 23.00
C THR A 231 -9.09 -21.46 21.81
N PRO A 232 -8.27 -20.67 21.09
CA PRO A 232 -8.70 -20.08 19.83
C PRO A 232 -9.28 -21.18 18.92
N GLY A 233 -10.46 -20.95 18.37
CA GLY A 233 -11.19 -21.92 17.56
C GLY A 233 -12.45 -22.49 18.16
N ASP A 234 -12.56 -22.49 19.50
CA ASP A 234 -13.70 -23.08 20.20
C ASP A 234 -15.00 -22.36 19.82
N ILE A 235 -16.05 -23.14 19.59
CA ILE A 235 -17.39 -22.62 19.36
C ILE A 235 -18.08 -22.43 20.70
N ILE A 236 -18.49 -21.21 20.98
CA ILE A 236 -19.26 -20.84 22.16
C ILE A 236 -20.66 -20.39 21.74
N GLU A 237 -21.62 -20.60 22.63
CA GLU A 237 -22.98 -20.10 22.47
C GLU A 237 -23.18 -18.90 23.38
N ILE A 238 -23.81 -17.84 22.87
CA ILE A 238 -24.10 -16.64 23.67
C ILE A 238 -25.61 -16.51 23.87
N CYS A 239 -26.01 -16.70 25.13
CA CYS A 239 -27.35 -16.54 25.65
C CYS A 239 -27.46 -15.18 26.35
N ASP A 240 -27.39 -14.12 25.56
CA ASP A 240 -27.45 -12.74 26.03
C ASP A 240 -28.89 -12.24 26.08
N ASN A 241 -29.38 -12.04 27.29
CA ASN A 241 -30.73 -11.60 27.60
C ASN A 241 -31.02 -10.18 27.08
N ASP A 242 -30.03 -9.28 27.17
CA ASP A 242 -30.18 -7.88 26.79
C ASP A 242 -30.29 -7.76 25.27
N TYR A 243 -29.49 -8.55 24.54
CA TYR A 243 -29.57 -8.62 23.08
C TYR A 243 -30.84 -9.36 22.60
N ALA A 244 -31.22 -10.45 23.27
CA ALA A 244 -32.39 -11.24 22.88
C ALA A 244 -33.72 -10.52 23.17
N GLY A 245 -33.73 -9.54 24.08
CA GLY A 245 -34.95 -8.89 24.55
C GLY A 245 -35.86 -9.82 25.37
N THR A 246 -35.34 -10.97 25.80
CA THR A 246 -36.03 -11.97 26.61
C THR A 246 -35.02 -12.81 27.39
N LEU A 247 -35.45 -13.47 28.46
CA LEU A 247 -34.59 -14.22 29.36
C LEU A 247 -34.25 -15.59 28.75
N THR A 248 -33.07 -15.69 28.17
CA THR A 248 -32.53 -16.86 27.46
C THR A 248 -31.37 -17.55 28.18
N GLY A 249 -30.84 -17.00 29.27
CA GLY A 249 -29.77 -17.64 30.04
C GLY A 249 -29.70 -17.21 31.50
N GLY A 250 -29.18 -18.10 32.36
CA GLY A 250 -29.03 -17.88 33.80
C GLY A 250 -28.43 -19.07 34.55
N ARG A 251 -28.73 -19.16 35.85
CA ARG A 251 -28.29 -20.24 36.75
C ARG A 251 -29.43 -21.12 37.25
N ILE A 252 -29.15 -22.40 37.50
CA ILE A 252 -30.09 -23.35 38.07
C ILE A 252 -30.12 -23.13 39.59
N LEU A 253 -31.28 -22.96 40.22
CA LEU A 253 -31.38 -22.84 41.68
C LEU A 253 -31.54 -24.19 42.36
N SER A 254 -32.35 -25.08 41.78
CA SER A 254 -32.56 -26.43 42.32
C SER A 254 -33.03 -27.40 41.25
N ILE A 255 -32.86 -28.70 41.52
CA ILE A 255 -33.14 -29.79 40.61
C ILE A 255 -34.01 -30.82 41.33
N ASP A 256 -35.17 -31.13 40.77
CA ASP A 256 -35.96 -32.29 41.16
C ASP A 256 -35.75 -33.42 40.15
N ALA A 257 -34.89 -34.37 40.55
CA ALA A 257 -34.52 -35.51 39.71
C ALA A 257 -35.70 -36.45 39.43
N ALA A 258 -36.67 -36.57 40.34
CA ALA A 258 -37.80 -37.49 40.17
C ALA A 258 -38.77 -37.00 39.11
N SER A 259 -39.05 -35.69 39.08
CA SER A 259 -39.92 -35.08 38.06
C SER A 259 -39.18 -34.57 36.82
N ARG A 260 -37.83 -34.53 36.85
CA ARG A 260 -36.97 -33.88 35.83
C ARG A 260 -37.27 -32.38 35.71
N THR A 261 -37.56 -31.74 36.83
CA THR A 261 -37.89 -30.30 36.88
C THR A 261 -36.68 -29.51 37.35
N LEU A 262 -36.35 -28.45 36.63
CA LEU A 262 -35.34 -27.45 36.99
C LEU A 262 -36.05 -26.19 37.47
N THR A 263 -35.66 -25.67 38.63
CA THR A 263 -36.00 -24.31 39.06
C THR A 263 -34.88 -23.38 38.64
N LEU A 264 -35.22 -22.38 37.83
CA LEU A 264 -34.30 -21.40 37.28
C LEU A 264 -34.20 -20.20 38.24
N ASP A 265 -33.13 -19.42 38.11
CA ASP A 265 -32.90 -18.20 38.90
C ASP A 265 -33.78 -17.01 38.50
N ARG A 266 -34.60 -17.18 37.45
CA ARG A 266 -35.49 -16.16 36.90
C ARG A 266 -36.64 -16.81 36.13
N GLU A 267 -37.69 -16.04 35.91
CA GLU A 267 -38.82 -16.45 35.08
C GLU A 267 -38.44 -16.47 33.59
N VAL A 268 -38.97 -17.42 32.82
CA VAL A 268 -38.73 -17.55 31.39
C VAL A 268 -40.05 -17.65 30.63
N THR A 269 -40.09 -17.15 29.40
CA THR A 269 -41.27 -17.23 28.54
C THR A 269 -41.01 -18.20 27.40
N LEU A 270 -41.81 -19.26 27.30
CA LEU A 270 -41.73 -20.23 26.21
C LEU A 270 -42.85 -20.00 25.19
N PRO A 271 -42.59 -20.15 23.88
CA PRO A 271 -43.60 -20.01 22.84
C PRO A 271 -44.62 -21.15 22.86
N GLU A 272 -45.87 -20.85 22.48
CA GLU A 272 -46.96 -21.84 22.41
C GLU A 272 -46.78 -22.88 21.28
N THR A 273 -45.92 -22.58 20.30
CA THR A 273 -45.65 -23.47 19.16
C THR A 273 -44.15 -23.58 18.89
N GLY A 274 -43.74 -24.74 18.37
CA GLY A 274 -42.34 -25.10 18.13
C GLY A 274 -41.66 -25.73 19.34
N THR A 275 -40.56 -26.44 19.10
CA THR A 275 -39.81 -27.14 20.16
C THR A 275 -38.81 -26.18 20.80
N SER A 276 -38.92 -25.98 22.11
CA SER A 276 -37.93 -25.25 22.92
C SER A 276 -36.97 -26.24 23.58
N THR A 277 -35.67 -25.90 23.59
CA THR A 277 -34.64 -26.74 24.21
C THR A 277 -33.81 -25.93 25.20
N VAL A 278 -33.23 -26.60 26.19
CA VAL A 278 -32.29 -25.99 27.13
C VAL A 278 -30.93 -26.71 27.04
N ASN A 279 -29.85 -25.94 27.02
CA ASN A 279 -28.49 -26.45 27.19
C ASN A 279 -28.15 -26.45 28.68
N LEU A 280 -27.66 -27.59 29.17
CA LEU A 280 -27.25 -27.82 30.56
C LEU A 280 -25.82 -28.34 30.58
N ILE A 281 -25.07 -28.05 31.64
CA ILE A 281 -23.72 -28.57 31.81
C ILE A 281 -23.76 -29.90 32.55
N ASN A 282 -23.21 -30.96 31.95
CA ASN A 282 -23.09 -32.27 32.60
C ASN A 282 -21.86 -32.35 33.53
N GLY A 283 -21.70 -33.44 34.27
CA GLY A 283 -20.60 -33.65 35.23
C GLY A 283 -19.21 -33.72 34.59
N SER A 284 -19.12 -33.85 33.27
CA SER A 284 -17.85 -33.77 32.51
C SER A 284 -17.50 -32.36 32.05
N GLY A 285 -18.33 -31.36 32.39
CA GLY A 285 -18.14 -29.98 31.96
C GLY A 285 -18.52 -29.71 30.51
N LYS A 286 -19.34 -30.58 29.89
CA LYS A 286 -19.81 -30.41 28.50
C LYS A 286 -21.27 -29.98 28.45
N PRO A 287 -21.64 -29.09 27.52
CA PRO A 287 -23.03 -28.74 27.29
C PRO A 287 -23.79 -29.90 26.65
N VAL A 288 -24.96 -30.19 27.19
CA VAL A 288 -25.91 -31.18 26.68
C VAL A 288 -27.24 -30.49 26.46
N ARG A 289 -27.75 -30.62 25.22
CA ARG A 289 -29.04 -30.07 24.83
C ARG A 289 -30.15 -31.07 25.13
N VAL A 290 -31.21 -30.60 25.79
CA VAL A 290 -32.39 -31.41 26.12
C VAL A 290 -33.68 -30.66 25.79
N ASP A 291 -34.68 -31.40 25.30
CA ASP A 291 -35.99 -30.83 24.98
C ASP A 291 -36.74 -30.46 26.26
N ILE A 292 -37.45 -29.33 26.23
CA ILE A 292 -38.37 -28.92 27.29
C ILE A 292 -39.74 -29.54 27.02
N THR A 293 -40.24 -30.33 27.96
CA THR A 293 -41.50 -31.07 27.82
C THR A 293 -42.67 -30.39 28.50
N ALA A 294 -42.43 -29.54 29.52
CA ALA A 294 -43.46 -28.75 30.19
C ALA A 294 -42.88 -27.48 30.87
N HIS A 295 -43.74 -26.50 31.12
CA HIS A 295 -43.44 -25.24 31.82
C HIS A 295 -44.39 -25.06 33.02
N PRO A 296 -44.19 -25.82 34.11
CA PRO A 296 -45.14 -25.89 35.23
C PRO A 296 -45.32 -24.58 36.02
N ALA A 297 -44.34 -23.69 35.98
CA ALA A 297 -44.40 -22.35 36.60
C ALA A 297 -43.46 -21.39 35.84
N PRO A 298 -43.62 -20.06 35.96
CA PRO A 298 -42.79 -19.09 35.24
C PRO A 298 -41.27 -19.34 35.39
N ASP A 299 -40.81 -19.78 36.57
CA ASP A 299 -39.42 -20.07 36.94
C ASP A 299 -39.04 -21.56 36.85
N ARG A 300 -39.93 -22.45 36.35
CA ARG A 300 -39.71 -23.90 36.36
C ARG A 300 -39.94 -24.55 35.01
N ILE A 301 -38.95 -25.30 34.54
CA ILE A 301 -39.05 -26.08 33.30
C ILE A 301 -38.89 -27.57 33.60
N GLN A 302 -39.61 -28.41 32.86
CA GLN A 302 -39.46 -29.86 32.88
C GLN A 302 -38.76 -30.33 31.61
N VAL A 303 -37.72 -31.15 31.75
CA VAL A 303 -36.89 -31.60 30.63
C VAL A 303 -37.11 -33.08 30.30
N SER A 304 -36.87 -33.43 29.04
CA SER A 304 -36.98 -34.80 28.51
C SER A 304 -36.03 -35.78 29.20
N ALA A 305 -34.80 -35.36 29.50
CA ALA A 305 -33.80 -36.09 30.26
C ALA A 305 -32.97 -35.13 31.10
N LEU A 306 -32.52 -35.58 32.28
CA LEU A 306 -31.50 -34.88 33.07
C LEU A 306 -30.13 -35.49 32.74
N PRO A 307 -29.20 -34.72 32.15
CA PRO A 307 -27.83 -35.19 31.95
C PRO A 307 -27.16 -35.57 33.28
N ASP A 308 -26.28 -36.56 33.25
CA ASP A 308 -25.54 -36.99 34.43
C ASP A 308 -24.64 -35.86 34.95
N GLY A 309 -24.72 -35.56 36.25
CA GLY A 309 -23.89 -34.55 36.92
C GLY A 309 -24.29 -33.09 36.66
N VAL A 310 -25.55 -32.82 36.30
CA VAL A 310 -26.11 -31.46 36.38
C VAL A 310 -26.26 -31.07 37.85
N GLU A 311 -25.80 -29.88 38.20
CA GLU A 311 -25.74 -29.39 39.58
C GLU A 311 -26.47 -28.06 39.76
N ALA A 312 -26.89 -27.77 41.00
CA ALA A 312 -27.36 -26.44 41.37
C ALA A 312 -26.25 -25.40 41.15
N TYR A 313 -26.65 -24.18 40.81
CA TYR A 313 -25.81 -23.08 40.33
C TYR A 313 -25.10 -23.32 38.99
N GLY A 314 -25.39 -24.43 38.31
CA GLY A 314 -24.97 -24.69 36.93
C GLY A 314 -25.57 -23.68 35.95
N VAL A 315 -24.89 -23.48 34.82
CA VAL A 315 -25.35 -22.60 33.73
C VAL A 315 -26.46 -23.28 32.94
N TRP A 316 -27.49 -22.53 32.57
CA TRP A 316 -28.47 -22.94 31.57
C TRP A 316 -28.62 -21.88 30.48
N GLY A 317 -28.90 -22.34 29.26
CA GLY A 317 -29.18 -21.48 28.11
C GLY A 317 -30.32 -22.03 27.26
N LEU A 318 -31.35 -21.23 27.00
CA LEU A 318 -32.51 -21.59 26.19
C LEU A 318 -32.23 -21.37 24.70
N SER A 319 -32.67 -22.33 23.89
CA SER A 319 -32.88 -22.15 22.46
C SER A 319 -34.38 -22.20 22.19
N LEU A 320 -34.94 -21.06 21.78
CA LEU A 320 -36.35 -20.92 21.44
C LEU A 320 -36.52 -21.01 19.91
N PRO A 321 -37.61 -21.57 19.40
CA PRO A 321 -37.87 -21.66 17.96
C PRO A 321 -38.03 -20.28 17.28
N SER A 322 -38.42 -19.26 18.06
CA SER A 322 -38.54 -17.86 17.60
C SER A 322 -37.22 -17.08 17.62
N LEU A 323 -36.16 -17.64 18.21
CA LEU A 323 -34.86 -16.98 18.33
C LEU A 323 -33.78 -17.77 17.59
N ARG A 324 -32.97 -17.06 16.82
CA ARG A 324 -31.81 -17.67 16.20
C ARG A 324 -30.77 -17.97 17.26
N ARG A 325 -30.27 -19.21 17.27
CA ARG A 325 -29.10 -19.58 18.06
C ARG A 325 -27.91 -18.68 17.69
N ARG A 326 -27.23 -18.12 18.67
CA ARG A 326 -26.07 -17.24 18.46
C ARG A 326 -24.80 -17.97 18.84
N LEU A 327 -24.12 -18.47 17.82
CA LEU A 327 -22.83 -19.14 17.95
C LEU A 327 -21.72 -18.18 17.57
N PHE A 328 -20.61 -18.26 18.29
CA PHE A 328 -19.42 -17.49 18.02
C PHE A 328 -18.19 -18.39 18.13
N ARG A 329 -17.21 -18.20 17.24
CA ARG A 329 -15.91 -18.84 17.28
C ARG A 329 -14.94 -17.95 18.03
N CYS A 330 -14.32 -18.46 19.08
CA CYS A 330 -13.30 -17.74 19.81
C CYS A 330 -12.08 -17.48 18.90
N VAL A 331 -11.63 -16.23 18.82
CA VAL A 331 -10.46 -15.83 18.01
C VAL A 331 -9.30 -15.43 18.91
N SER A 332 -9.60 -14.80 20.05
CA SER A 332 -8.59 -14.35 21.00
C SER A 332 -9.05 -14.59 22.43
N ILE A 333 -8.11 -15.02 23.25
CA ILE A 333 -8.23 -15.18 24.70
C ILE A 333 -7.03 -14.46 25.29
N ARG A 334 -7.28 -13.44 26.10
CA ARG A 334 -6.23 -12.67 26.74
C ARG A 334 -6.49 -12.63 28.24
N GLU A 335 -5.51 -13.10 29.00
CA GLU A 335 -5.47 -12.88 30.43
C GLU A 335 -5.20 -11.40 30.72
N ASN A 336 -6.07 -10.81 31.52
CA ASN A 336 -5.90 -9.46 32.05
C ASN A 336 -5.06 -9.53 33.33
N THR A 337 -4.63 -8.38 33.84
CA THR A 337 -3.91 -8.33 35.11
C THR A 337 -4.76 -8.94 36.20
N ASP A 338 -6.04 -8.55 36.29
CA ASP A 338 -7.06 -8.89 37.32
C ASP A 338 -7.47 -10.36 37.44
N GLY A 339 -6.77 -11.27 36.76
CA GLY A 339 -7.14 -12.68 36.70
C GLY A 339 -8.44 -12.94 35.92
N THR A 340 -8.99 -11.92 35.26
CA THR A 340 -10.07 -12.09 34.28
C THR A 340 -9.50 -12.37 32.89
N PHE A 341 -10.36 -12.85 32.00
CA PHE A 341 -10.02 -13.24 30.66
C PHE A 341 -10.90 -12.49 29.67
N ALA A 342 -10.28 -11.63 28.86
CA ALA A 342 -10.94 -10.99 27.74
C ALA A 342 -11.06 -11.98 26.58
N ILE A 343 -12.30 -12.22 26.14
CA ILE A 343 -12.64 -13.10 25.03
C ILE A 343 -13.13 -12.25 23.87
N THR A 344 -12.52 -12.43 22.70
CA THR A 344 -13.02 -11.91 21.43
C THR A 344 -13.45 -13.10 20.57
N ALA A 345 -14.69 -13.09 20.12
CA ALA A 345 -15.24 -14.15 19.29
C ALA A 345 -15.99 -13.58 18.07
N VAL A 346 -15.90 -14.25 16.93
CA VAL A 346 -16.57 -13.84 15.68
C VAL A 346 -17.75 -14.77 15.45
N GLN A 347 -18.86 -14.23 14.94
CA GLN A 347 -20.08 -14.99 14.69
C GLN A 347 -19.78 -16.24 13.86
N HIS A 348 -20.38 -17.37 14.23
CA HIS A 348 -20.23 -18.63 13.54
C HIS A 348 -21.59 -19.10 13.02
N VAL A 349 -21.67 -19.43 11.73
CA VAL A 349 -22.89 -19.94 11.09
C VAL A 349 -22.59 -21.34 10.53
N PRO A 350 -22.97 -22.43 11.24
CA PRO A 350 -22.67 -23.79 10.81
C PRO A 350 -23.23 -24.15 9.43
N GLU A 351 -24.38 -23.57 9.06
CA GLU A 351 -25.03 -23.82 7.77
C GLU A 351 -24.22 -23.30 6.57
N LYS A 352 -23.25 -22.40 6.81
CA LYS A 352 -22.32 -21.87 5.80
C LYS A 352 -21.64 -22.98 5.01
N GLU A 353 -21.21 -24.04 5.68
CA GLU A 353 -20.51 -25.14 5.03
C GLU A 353 -21.39 -25.86 4.01
N ALA A 354 -22.62 -26.18 4.37
CA ALA A 354 -23.55 -26.83 3.45
C ALA A 354 -23.89 -25.95 2.25
N ILE A 355 -24.03 -24.63 2.45
CA ILE A 355 -24.23 -23.67 1.36
C ILE A 355 -23.04 -23.67 0.40
N VAL A 356 -21.83 -23.72 0.94
CA VAL A 356 -20.60 -23.69 0.14
C VAL A 356 -20.38 -25.01 -0.60
N ASP A 357 -20.49 -26.14 0.09
CA ASP A 357 -20.24 -27.47 -0.47
C ASP A 357 -21.24 -27.80 -1.60
N ASN A 358 -22.48 -27.30 -1.53
CA ASN A 358 -23.51 -27.50 -2.55
C ASN A 358 -23.67 -26.31 -3.52
N GLY A 359 -22.87 -25.26 -3.38
CA GLY A 359 -23.05 -24.02 -4.13
C GLY A 359 -22.50 -24.04 -5.55
N ALA A 360 -21.67 -25.03 -5.90
CA ALA A 360 -21.13 -25.19 -7.23
C ALA A 360 -22.14 -25.92 -8.13
N ARG A 361 -22.56 -25.29 -9.23
CA ARG A 361 -23.30 -25.92 -10.31
C ARG A 361 -22.73 -25.46 -11.65
N PHE A 362 -22.13 -26.39 -12.36
CA PHE A 362 -21.58 -26.22 -13.69
C PHE A 362 -22.43 -27.04 -14.66
N GLU A 363 -22.55 -26.56 -15.91
CA GLU A 363 -23.24 -27.34 -16.94
C GLU A 363 -22.37 -28.57 -17.30
N PRO A 364 -22.85 -29.81 -17.06
CA PRO A 364 -22.09 -31.00 -17.41
C PRO A 364 -22.16 -31.22 -18.92
N MET A 365 -21.04 -31.16 -19.64
CA MET A 365 -21.07 -31.41 -21.08
C MET A 365 -19.88 -32.19 -21.65
N SER A 366 -20.21 -32.87 -22.74
CA SER A 366 -19.55 -34.01 -23.39
C SER A 366 -18.06 -33.81 -23.69
N GLY A 367 -17.28 -34.82 -23.31
CA GLY A 367 -15.83 -34.82 -23.38
C GLY A 367 -15.27 -34.57 -24.77
N SER A 368 -14.37 -33.60 -24.85
CA SER A 368 -13.18 -33.76 -25.66
C SER A 368 -11.97 -33.29 -24.85
N LEU A 369 -10.83 -33.96 -25.03
CA LEU A 369 -9.56 -33.78 -24.30
C LEU A 369 -8.79 -32.50 -24.68
N ASN A 370 -9.40 -31.59 -25.45
CA ASN A 370 -8.76 -30.35 -25.86
C ASN A 370 -9.17 -29.24 -24.92
N SER A 371 -8.48 -29.15 -23.78
CA SER A 371 -8.55 -27.97 -22.96
C SER A 371 -8.10 -26.75 -23.76
N VAL A 372 -9.01 -25.80 -23.86
CA VAL A 372 -8.79 -24.54 -24.57
C VAL A 372 -8.59 -23.48 -23.50
N ILE A 373 -7.35 -23.03 -23.34
CA ILE A 373 -7.04 -21.79 -22.61
C ILE A 373 -7.95 -20.69 -23.16
N PRO A 374 -8.82 -20.05 -22.35
CA PRO A 374 -9.55 -18.87 -22.81
C PRO A 374 -8.53 -17.84 -23.31
N PRO A 375 -8.57 -17.45 -24.59
CA PRO A 375 -7.56 -16.57 -25.14
C PRO A 375 -7.65 -15.19 -24.48
N ALA A 376 -6.50 -14.53 -24.30
CA ALA A 376 -6.48 -13.15 -23.87
C ALA A 376 -7.23 -12.27 -24.87
N VAL A 377 -8.12 -11.41 -24.37
CA VAL A 377 -8.77 -10.38 -25.19
C VAL A 377 -7.76 -9.25 -25.37
N GLN A 378 -7.45 -8.90 -26.62
CA GLN A 378 -6.48 -7.87 -26.99
C GLN A 378 -7.13 -6.82 -27.88
N HIS A 379 -6.51 -5.64 -27.97
CA HIS A 379 -6.96 -4.53 -28.81
C HIS A 379 -8.45 -4.17 -28.63
N LEU A 380 -8.96 -4.26 -27.40
CA LEU A 380 -10.34 -3.90 -27.11
C LEU A 380 -10.53 -2.40 -27.38
N THR A 381 -11.33 -2.11 -28.40
CA THR A 381 -11.65 -0.76 -28.88
C THR A 381 -13.16 -0.57 -28.94
N VAL A 382 -13.61 0.67 -28.80
CA VAL A 382 -15.01 1.04 -28.93
C VAL A 382 -15.14 2.24 -29.85
N GLU A 383 -15.92 2.08 -30.91
CA GLU A 383 -16.27 3.14 -31.86
C GLU A 383 -17.69 3.63 -31.56
N VAL A 384 -17.86 4.94 -31.37
CA VAL A 384 -19.18 5.56 -31.13
C VAL A 384 -19.70 6.14 -32.43
N SER A 385 -20.95 5.85 -32.75
CA SER A 385 -21.66 6.42 -33.92
C SER A 385 -23.09 6.79 -33.55
N ALA A 386 -23.71 7.69 -34.31
CA ALA A 386 -25.12 8.03 -34.18
C ALA A 386 -25.90 7.56 -35.41
N SER A 387 -27.02 6.87 -35.20
CA SER A 387 -27.98 6.50 -36.24
C SER A 387 -29.40 6.60 -35.71
N ASP A 388 -30.33 7.17 -36.49
CA ASP A 388 -31.75 7.27 -36.14
C ASP A 388 -32.04 7.87 -34.74
N GLY A 389 -31.24 8.86 -34.32
CA GLY A 389 -31.41 9.55 -33.03
C GLY A 389 -30.95 8.74 -31.81
N GLN A 390 -30.30 7.60 -32.00
CA GLN A 390 -29.70 6.79 -30.95
C GLN A 390 -28.18 6.74 -31.08
N TYR A 391 -27.48 6.70 -29.95
CA TYR A 391 -26.04 6.45 -29.92
C TYR A 391 -25.77 4.95 -29.89
N LEU A 392 -24.88 4.53 -30.78
CA LEU A 392 -24.38 3.18 -30.90
C LEU A 392 -22.92 3.14 -30.43
N ALA A 393 -22.55 2.09 -29.71
CA ALA A 393 -21.15 1.78 -29.42
C ALA A 393 -20.82 0.40 -30.00
N LEU A 394 -19.93 0.38 -30.99
CA LEU A 394 -19.42 -0.85 -31.59
C LEU A 394 -18.11 -1.21 -30.92
N ALA A 395 -18.14 -2.25 -30.09
CA ALA A 395 -16.94 -2.82 -29.49
C ALA A 395 -16.29 -3.84 -30.43
N LYS A 396 -14.98 -3.76 -30.59
CA LYS A 396 -14.16 -4.72 -31.37
C LYS A 396 -12.95 -5.12 -30.54
N TRP A 397 -12.55 -6.37 -30.65
CA TRP A 397 -11.36 -6.90 -30.01
C TRP A 397 -10.76 -8.02 -30.84
N ASP A 398 -9.53 -8.41 -30.51
CA ASP A 398 -8.85 -9.55 -31.10
C ASP A 398 -8.51 -10.58 -30.03
N THR A 399 -8.14 -11.76 -30.51
CA THR A 399 -7.53 -12.79 -29.68
C THR A 399 -6.24 -13.25 -30.37
N PRO A 400 -5.13 -13.47 -29.63
CA PRO A 400 -3.85 -13.86 -30.22
C PRO A 400 -3.91 -15.26 -30.87
N ARG A 401 -4.96 -16.05 -30.61
CA ARG A 401 -5.26 -17.32 -31.27
C ARG A 401 -6.77 -17.48 -31.43
N VAL A 402 -7.22 -17.84 -32.63
CA VAL A 402 -8.60 -18.25 -32.89
C VAL A 402 -8.80 -19.66 -32.31
N VAL A 403 -9.53 -19.78 -31.21
CA VAL A 403 -9.80 -21.08 -30.60
C VAL A 403 -11.27 -21.47 -30.77
N LYS A 404 -11.51 -22.67 -31.33
CA LYS A 404 -12.85 -23.20 -31.55
C LYS A 404 -13.61 -23.33 -30.22
N GLY A 405 -14.85 -22.85 -30.20
CA GLY A 405 -15.74 -22.98 -29.03
C GLY A 405 -15.60 -21.88 -27.97
N VAL A 406 -14.79 -20.85 -28.22
CA VAL A 406 -14.71 -19.67 -27.36
C VAL A 406 -15.88 -18.72 -27.63
N ARG A 407 -16.48 -18.21 -26.56
CA ARG A 407 -17.45 -17.10 -26.55
C ARG A 407 -16.86 -15.94 -25.75
N PHE A 408 -17.48 -14.77 -25.80
CA PHE A 408 -17.05 -13.57 -25.09
C PHE A 408 -18.18 -13.04 -24.23
N SER A 409 -17.92 -12.84 -22.94
CA SER A 409 -18.81 -12.15 -22.02
C SER A 409 -18.45 -10.67 -22.00
N LEU A 410 -19.42 -9.81 -22.29
CA LEU A 410 -19.31 -8.37 -22.27
C LEU A 410 -20.14 -7.80 -21.13
N ARG A 411 -19.57 -6.85 -20.41
CA ARG A 411 -20.22 -6.10 -19.33
C ARG A 411 -20.00 -4.61 -19.56
N LEU A 412 -21.09 -3.88 -19.75
CA LEU A 412 -21.07 -2.43 -19.94
C LEU A 412 -21.63 -1.74 -18.69
N THR A 413 -20.84 -0.85 -18.08
CA THR A 413 -21.23 -0.08 -16.89
C THR A 413 -21.13 1.42 -17.16
N SER A 414 -22.06 2.20 -16.63
CA SER A 414 -22.06 3.68 -16.69
C SER A 414 -21.50 4.28 -15.41
N GLY A 415 -20.78 5.39 -15.51
CA GLY A 415 -20.18 6.10 -14.37
C GLY A 415 -18.78 5.60 -14.00
N SER A 416 -18.18 6.19 -12.96
CA SER A 416 -16.82 5.88 -12.49
C SER A 416 -16.81 5.47 -11.01
N GLY A 417 -15.90 4.56 -10.64
CA GLY A 417 -15.69 4.10 -9.27
C GLY A 417 -16.93 3.45 -8.62
N GLU A 418 -17.19 3.80 -7.37
CA GLU A 418 -18.31 3.27 -6.55
C GLU A 418 -19.70 3.63 -7.10
N ASN A 419 -19.80 4.66 -7.96
CA ASN A 419 -21.07 5.06 -8.59
C ASN A 419 -21.35 4.31 -9.90
N SER A 420 -20.54 3.31 -10.25
CA SER A 420 -20.75 2.53 -11.48
C SER A 420 -22.04 1.70 -11.41
N ARG A 421 -22.88 1.82 -12.45
CA ARG A 421 -24.13 1.05 -12.58
C ARG A 421 -24.06 0.15 -13.80
N LEU A 422 -24.52 -1.09 -13.68
CA LEU A 422 -24.62 -2.00 -14.82
C LEU A 422 -25.67 -1.46 -15.80
N VAL A 423 -25.26 -1.26 -17.04
CA VAL A 423 -26.15 -0.86 -18.14
C VAL A 423 -26.69 -2.11 -18.83
N THR A 424 -25.78 -3.00 -19.24
CA THR A 424 -26.14 -4.26 -19.89
C THR A 424 -24.98 -5.26 -19.87
N SER A 425 -25.30 -6.53 -20.10
CA SER A 425 -24.35 -7.62 -20.34
C SER A 425 -24.74 -8.42 -21.57
N ALA A 426 -23.76 -8.91 -22.32
CA ALA A 426 -23.99 -9.72 -23.51
C ALA A 426 -23.01 -10.90 -23.57
N ILE A 427 -23.40 -11.98 -24.24
CA ILE A 427 -22.50 -13.07 -24.61
C ILE A 427 -22.55 -13.21 -26.13
N THR A 428 -21.39 -13.17 -26.80
CA THR A 428 -21.30 -13.37 -28.25
C THR A 428 -20.20 -14.37 -28.61
N ALA A 429 -20.31 -15.04 -29.75
CA ALA A 429 -19.21 -15.83 -30.32
C ALA A 429 -18.31 -14.99 -31.23
N ASP A 430 -18.78 -13.82 -31.63
CA ASP A 430 -18.06 -12.90 -32.51
C ASP A 430 -17.05 -12.06 -31.71
N THR A 431 -16.04 -11.53 -32.39
CA THR A 431 -15.05 -10.61 -31.79
C THR A 431 -15.47 -9.14 -31.88
N GLU A 432 -16.76 -8.91 -32.11
CA GLU A 432 -17.39 -7.61 -32.08
C GLU A 432 -18.79 -7.68 -31.44
N HIS A 433 -19.22 -6.58 -30.85
CA HIS A 433 -20.57 -6.45 -30.31
C HIS A 433 -21.06 -5.02 -30.37
N ARG A 434 -22.32 -4.84 -30.78
CA ARG A 434 -22.95 -3.53 -30.89
C ARG A 434 -23.92 -3.30 -29.73
N PHE A 435 -23.67 -2.25 -28.96
CA PHE A 435 -24.61 -1.70 -27.99
C PHE A 435 -25.42 -0.58 -28.64
N SER A 436 -26.74 -0.58 -28.45
CA SER A 436 -27.67 0.40 -29.01
C SER A 436 -28.49 1.09 -27.93
N GLY A 437 -28.98 2.30 -28.22
CA GLY A 437 -29.85 3.05 -27.30
C GLY A 437 -29.12 3.56 -26.06
N LEU A 438 -27.81 3.83 -26.15
CA LEU A 438 -27.03 4.30 -25.01
C LEU A 438 -27.34 5.79 -24.71
N PRO A 439 -27.67 6.15 -23.46
CA PRO A 439 -27.80 7.54 -23.03
C PRO A 439 -26.47 8.33 -23.13
N LEU A 440 -26.55 9.65 -22.96
CA LEU A 440 -25.35 10.46 -22.77
C LEU A 440 -24.66 10.10 -21.44
N GLY A 441 -23.34 9.95 -21.45
CA GLY A 441 -22.59 9.56 -20.24
C GLY A 441 -21.21 8.98 -20.51
N GLU A 442 -20.54 8.59 -19.42
CA GLU A 442 -19.27 7.88 -19.44
C GLU A 442 -19.49 6.39 -19.19
N TYR A 443 -18.79 5.55 -19.95
CA TYR A 443 -18.96 4.11 -19.96
C TYR A 443 -17.64 3.38 -19.80
N THR A 444 -17.69 2.25 -19.09
CA THR A 444 -16.62 1.26 -19.01
C THR A 444 -17.12 -0.06 -19.57
N LEU A 445 -16.40 -0.61 -20.54
CA LEU A 445 -16.67 -1.91 -21.14
C LEU A 445 -15.60 -2.91 -20.68
N THR A 446 -16.04 -4.04 -20.13
CA THR A 446 -15.18 -5.18 -19.82
C THR A 446 -15.58 -6.38 -20.67
N VAL A 447 -14.59 -7.03 -21.31
CA VAL A 447 -14.77 -8.21 -22.15
C VAL A 447 -13.89 -9.36 -21.64
N ARG A 448 -14.46 -10.56 -21.54
CA ARG A 448 -13.76 -11.80 -21.15
C ARG A 448 -13.99 -12.89 -22.16
N ALA A 449 -12.94 -13.62 -22.54
CA ALA A 449 -13.11 -14.88 -23.25
C ALA A 449 -13.66 -15.95 -22.30
N ILE A 450 -14.54 -16.80 -22.82
CA ILE A 450 -15.16 -17.93 -22.16
C ILE A 450 -14.91 -19.15 -23.04
N ASN A 451 -14.24 -20.18 -22.53
CA ASN A 451 -14.06 -21.41 -23.31
C ASN A 451 -15.32 -22.29 -23.30
N SER A 452 -15.27 -23.41 -24.01
CA SER A 452 -16.36 -24.40 -24.06
C SER A 452 -16.70 -25.05 -22.71
N TYR A 453 -15.83 -24.90 -21.71
CA TYR A 453 -16.02 -25.38 -20.34
C TYR A 453 -16.60 -24.31 -19.41
N GLY A 454 -16.91 -23.10 -19.91
CA GLY A 454 -17.44 -21.99 -19.10
C GLY A 454 -16.40 -21.29 -18.22
N GLN A 455 -15.12 -21.61 -18.39
CA GLN A 455 -14.00 -20.95 -17.72
C GLN A 455 -13.76 -19.58 -18.37
N GLN A 456 -13.58 -18.56 -17.53
CA GLN A 456 -13.31 -17.20 -17.98
C GLN A 456 -11.81 -16.90 -18.00
N GLY A 457 -11.35 -16.20 -19.03
CA GLY A 457 -10.02 -15.62 -19.08
C GLY A 457 -9.96 -14.25 -18.40
N GLU A 458 -8.74 -13.69 -18.35
CA GLU A 458 -8.49 -12.33 -17.85
C GLU A 458 -9.37 -11.28 -18.56
N PRO A 459 -9.90 -10.29 -17.82
CA PRO A 459 -10.70 -9.22 -18.41
C PRO A 459 -9.83 -8.22 -19.19
N ALA A 460 -10.27 -7.87 -20.40
CA ALA A 460 -9.87 -6.63 -21.06
C ALA A 460 -10.90 -5.55 -20.78
N THR A 461 -10.45 -4.35 -20.40
CA THR A 461 -11.33 -3.22 -20.08
C THR A 461 -10.94 -2.00 -20.90
N THR A 462 -11.94 -1.25 -21.39
CA THR A 462 -11.75 0.05 -22.04
C THR A 462 -12.86 1.02 -21.64
N THR A 463 -12.61 2.32 -21.76
CA THR A 463 -13.56 3.39 -21.41
C THR A 463 -13.89 4.26 -22.61
N PHE A 464 -15.15 4.68 -22.75
CA PHE A 464 -15.58 5.60 -23.79
C PHE A 464 -16.67 6.55 -23.28
N ARG A 465 -16.90 7.66 -24.00
CA ARG A 465 -17.86 8.70 -23.61
C ARG A 465 -18.79 9.03 -24.77
N ILE A 466 -20.03 9.37 -24.44
CA ILE A 466 -21.04 9.85 -25.39
C ILE A 466 -21.55 11.20 -24.88
N ASN A 467 -20.80 12.28 -25.10
CA ASN A 467 -21.13 13.64 -24.65
C ASN A 467 -20.78 14.69 -25.74
N ALA A 468 -21.45 15.84 -25.70
CA ALA A 468 -21.10 17.00 -26.52
C ALA A 468 -19.69 17.50 -26.17
N PRO A 469 -18.93 18.06 -27.13
CA PRO A 469 -17.54 18.43 -26.92
C PRO A 469 -17.45 19.73 -26.11
N ALA A 470 -16.38 19.88 -25.32
CA ALA A 470 -16.09 21.14 -24.65
C ALA A 470 -15.69 22.23 -25.67
N ALA A 471 -15.98 23.50 -25.35
CA ALA A 471 -15.50 24.63 -26.16
C ALA A 471 -13.97 24.69 -26.15
N PRO A 472 -13.32 25.23 -27.20
CA PRO A 472 -11.89 25.52 -27.16
C PRO A 472 -11.54 26.34 -25.90
N ALA A 473 -10.40 26.06 -25.28
CA ALA A 473 -9.93 26.84 -24.14
C ALA A 473 -9.45 28.23 -24.57
N SER A 474 -8.81 28.32 -25.73
CA SER A 474 -8.36 29.57 -26.35
C SER A 474 -8.20 29.40 -27.88
N ILE A 475 -7.92 30.51 -28.56
CA ILE A 475 -7.53 30.54 -29.98
C ILE A 475 -6.19 31.28 -30.05
N GLU A 476 -5.17 30.62 -30.55
CA GLU A 476 -3.89 31.24 -30.87
C GLU A 476 -3.93 31.88 -32.25
N LEU A 477 -3.46 33.13 -32.34
CA LEU A 477 -3.43 33.91 -33.57
C LEU A 477 -1.98 34.21 -33.95
N THR A 478 -1.55 33.75 -35.11
CA THR A 478 -0.22 34.03 -35.67
C THR A 478 -0.32 35.12 -36.75
N PRO A 479 0.32 36.29 -36.57
CA PRO A 479 0.31 37.37 -37.54
C PRO A 479 1.29 37.10 -38.70
N GLY A 480 0.84 37.30 -39.94
CA GLY A 480 1.66 37.29 -41.15
C GLY A 480 1.50 38.57 -41.97
N TYR A 481 2.28 38.74 -43.04
CA TYR A 481 2.13 39.88 -43.95
C TYR A 481 0.83 39.74 -44.75
N PHE A 482 -0.11 40.68 -44.58
CA PHE A 482 -1.47 40.61 -45.14
C PHE A 482 -2.24 39.32 -44.79
N GLN A 483 -1.92 38.68 -43.66
CA GLN A 483 -2.47 37.38 -43.26
C GLN A 483 -2.58 37.24 -41.74
N ILE A 484 -3.58 36.48 -41.28
CA ILE A 484 -3.68 36.00 -39.89
C ILE A 484 -4.08 34.52 -39.90
N THR A 485 -3.40 33.70 -39.11
CA THR A 485 -3.72 32.27 -38.93
C THR A 485 -4.26 32.01 -37.53
N ALA A 486 -5.39 31.32 -37.43
CA ALA A 486 -6.04 30.95 -36.18
C ALA A 486 -5.94 29.44 -35.91
N VAL A 487 -5.48 29.09 -34.71
CA VAL A 487 -5.31 27.70 -34.23
C VAL A 487 -6.03 27.55 -32.88
N PRO A 488 -7.09 26.72 -32.78
CA PRO A 488 -7.81 26.49 -31.52
C PRO A 488 -7.02 25.58 -30.58
N VAL A 489 -7.08 25.83 -29.27
CA VAL A 489 -6.41 25.04 -28.23
C VAL A 489 -7.45 24.42 -27.30
N LEU A 490 -7.37 23.12 -27.03
CA LEU A 490 -8.23 22.43 -26.05
C LEU A 490 -7.56 22.37 -24.67
N ALA A 491 -8.38 22.40 -23.61
CA ALA A 491 -7.91 22.12 -22.25
C ALA A 491 -7.57 20.64 -22.04
N VAL A 492 -8.27 19.74 -22.74
CA VAL A 492 -8.06 18.29 -22.71
C VAL A 492 -8.13 17.78 -24.14
N TYR A 493 -7.13 17.01 -24.57
CA TYR A 493 -7.10 16.43 -25.91
C TYR A 493 -8.27 15.47 -26.11
N ASP A 494 -9.04 15.68 -27.19
CA ASP A 494 -10.13 14.80 -27.62
C ASP A 494 -9.99 14.53 -29.13
N PRO A 495 -9.68 13.30 -29.55
CA PRO A 495 -9.47 12.97 -30.96
C PRO A 495 -10.76 12.95 -31.79
N THR A 496 -11.93 13.01 -31.16
CA THR A 496 -13.24 13.03 -31.85
C THR A 496 -13.70 14.44 -32.21
N VAL A 497 -12.96 15.47 -31.79
CA VAL A 497 -13.33 16.88 -31.96
C VAL A 497 -12.75 17.46 -33.26
N GLN A 498 -13.61 18.15 -34.01
CA GLN A 498 -13.26 19.04 -35.11
C GLN A 498 -13.62 20.48 -34.73
N TYR A 499 -13.10 21.46 -35.45
CA TYR A 499 -13.44 22.87 -35.23
C TYR A 499 -14.09 23.49 -36.46
N GLU A 500 -15.12 24.29 -36.24
CA GLU A 500 -15.72 25.15 -37.25
C GLU A 500 -15.23 26.60 -37.04
N PHE A 501 -14.85 27.30 -38.12
CA PHE A 501 -14.25 28.64 -38.06
C PHE A 501 -15.09 29.71 -38.76
N TRP A 502 -15.20 30.87 -38.13
CA TRP A 502 -15.82 32.08 -38.68
C TRP A 502 -14.90 33.29 -38.53
N PHE A 503 -15.05 34.23 -39.45
CA PHE A 503 -14.25 35.46 -39.53
C PHE A 503 -15.12 36.69 -39.72
N SER A 504 -14.79 37.77 -39.02
CA SER A 504 -15.43 39.07 -39.19
C SER A 504 -14.42 40.22 -39.11
N GLU A 505 -14.62 41.25 -39.93
CA GLU A 505 -13.89 42.52 -39.86
C GLU A 505 -14.43 43.48 -38.79
N LYS A 506 -15.51 43.12 -38.10
CA LYS A 506 -16.08 43.87 -36.98
C LYS A 506 -16.48 42.91 -35.88
N ARG A 507 -16.24 43.29 -34.63
CA ARG A 507 -16.65 42.48 -33.47
C ARG A 507 -18.17 42.24 -33.46
N ILE A 508 -18.55 41.00 -33.21
CA ILE A 508 -19.94 40.58 -32.97
C ILE A 508 -20.09 40.38 -31.46
N THR A 509 -20.90 41.21 -30.81
CA THR A 509 -21.07 41.18 -29.34
C THR A 509 -22.03 40.10 -28.85
N ASP A 510 -22.96 39.65 -29.70
CA ASP A 510 -23.87 38.55 -29.41
C ASP A 510 -23.44 37.30 -30.20
N THR A 511 -22.94 36.30 -29.48
CA THR A 511 -22.41 35.06 -30.10
C THR A 511 -23.48 34.26 -30.84
N ALA A 512 -24.78 34.48 -30.57
CA ALA A 512 -25.87 33.87 -31.34
C ALA A 512 -25.96 34.40 -32.79
N GLN A 513 -25.38 35.58 -33.06
CA GLN A 513 -25.37 36.21 -34.39
C GLN A 513 -24.14 35.84 -35.22
N VAL A 514 -23.20 35.04 -34.69
CA VAL A 514 -21.96 34.68 -35.40
C VAL A 514 -22.25 33.96 -36.71
N GLU A 515 -23.21 33.03 -36.72
CA GLU A 515 -23.56 32.25 -37.92
C GLU A 515 -24.20 33.09 -39.03
N THR A 516 -24.85 34.20 -38.68
CA THR A 516 -25.54 35.09 -39.64
C THR A 516 -24.69 36.30 -40.05
N SER A 517 -23.78 36.75 -39.19
CA SER A 517 -23.06 38.02 -39.35
C SER A 517 -21.56 37.86 -39.62
N ALA A 518 -20.96 36.70 -39.35
CA ALA A 518 -19.58 36.40 -39.70
C ALA A 518 -19.49 35.48 -40.93
N ARG A 519 -18.40 35.62 -41.68
CA ARG A 519 -18.10 34.75 -42.81
C ARG A 519 -17.63 33.39 -42.31
N TYR A 520 -18.31 32.33 -42.70
CA TYR A 520 -17.85 30.96 -42.46
C TYR A 520 -16.59 30.66 -43.29
N LEU A 521 -15.55 30.15 -42.63
CA LEU A 521 -14.28 29.78 -43.28
C LEU A 521 -14.25 28.28 -43.63
N GLY A 522 -14.77 27.42 -42.76
CA GLY A 522 -14.81 25.97 -42.95
C GLY A 522 -14.52 25.19 -41.66
N THR A 523 -14.29 23.89 -41.81
CA THR A 523 -13.84 22.99 -40.73
C THR A 523 -12.36 22.65 -40.88
N GLY A 524 -11.62 22.53 -39.77
CA GLY A 524 -10.21 22.11 -39.81
C GLY A 524 -9.53 22.16 -38.44
N SER A 525 -8.22 21.95 -38.40
CA SER A 525 -7.40 22.17 -37.19
C SER A 525 -6.86 23.60 -37.08
N GLN A 526 -6.79 24.31 -38.21
CA GLN A 526 -6.41 25.73 -38.29
C GLN A 526 -7.03 26.36 -39.54
N TRP A 527 -7.12 27.69 -39.55
CA TRP A 527 -7.51 28.45 -40.75
C TRP A 527 -6.71 29.74 -40.87
N SER A 528 -6.39 30.12 -42.11
CA SER A 528 -5.75 31.41 -42.40
C SER A 528 -6.66 32.30 -43.24
N VAL A 529 -6.70 33.58 -42.90
CA VAL A 529 -7.35 34.61 -43.72
C VAL A 529 -6.27 35.54 -44.24
N SER A 530 -6.18 35.68 -45.57
CA SER A 530 -5.20 36.53 -46.26
C SER A 530 -5.88 37.43 -47.28
N GLY A 531 -5.31 38.61 -47.51
CA GLY A 531 -5.73 39.48 -48.60
C GLY A 531 -5.45 40.96 -48.38
N PRO A 532 -5.66 41.81 -49.41
CA PRO A 532 -5.30 43.23 -49.38
C PRO A 532 -6.09 44.07 -48.35
N HIS A 533 -7.16 43.52 -47.79
CA HIS A 533 -7.98 44.15 -46.74
C HIS A 533 -7.49 43.83 -45.33
N ILE A 534 -6.62 42.82 -45.18
CA ILE A 534 -5.98 42.41 -43.91
C ILE A 534 -4.73 43.28 -43.73
N LYS A 535 -4.86 44.41 -43.05
CA LYS A 535 -3.80 45.42 -42.95
C LYS A 535 -3.19 45.49 -41.54
N PRO A 536 -1.93 45.92 -41.41
CA PRO A 536 -1.32 46.25 -40.12
C PRO A 536 -2.17 47.25 -39.34
N GLY A 537 -2.25 47.10 -38.02
CA GLY A 537 -2.91 48.07 -37.12
C GLY A 537 -4.44 48.04 -37.13
N LYS A 538 -5.08 47.07 -37.80
CA LYS A 538 -6.54 46.85 -37.76
C LYS A 538 -6.84 45.50 -37.09
N ASP A 539 -7.79 45.50 -36.16
CA ASP A 539 -8.27 44.27 -35.51
C ASP A 539 -9.22 43.48 -36.42
N PHE A 540 -9.08 42.16 -36.37
CA PHE A 540 -9.97 41.20 -37.01
C PHE A 540 -10.37 40.12 -36.01
N TRP A 541 -11.60 39.60 -36.13
CA TRP A 541 -12.19 38.70 -35.15
C TRP A 541 -12.41 37.30 -35.72
N PHE A 542 -11.99 36.29 -34.95
CA PHE A 542 -12.23 34.88 -35.20
C PHE A 542 -13.19 34.32 -34.16
N TYR A 543 -14.16 33.53 -34.62
CA TYR A 543 -15.08 32.78 -33.77
C TYR A 543 -14.95 31.31 -34.09
N VAL A 544 -14.65 30.49 -33.08
CA VAL A 544 -14.43 29.05 -33.25
C VAL A 544 -15.26 28.28 -32.24
N ARG A 545 -15.79 27.12 -32.65
CA ARG A 545 -16.43 26.16 -31.73
C ARG A 545 -16.01 24.73 -32.06
N SER A 546 -16.00 23.88 -31.04
CA SER A 546 -15.77 22.44 -31.14
C SER A 546 -17.04 21.74 -31.62
N VAL A 547 -16.87 20.74 -32.47
CA VAL A 547 -17.96 19.89 -32.97
C VAL A 547 -17.53 18.42 -32.98
N ASN A 548 -18.43 17.52 -32.60
CA ASN A 548 -18.27 16.08 -32.74
C ASN A 548 -19.61 15.45 -33.18
N LEU A 549 -19.70 14.13 -33.22
CA LEU A 549 -20.93 13.40 -33.61
C LEU A 549 -22.11 13.59 -32.64
N VAL A 550 -21.86 14.06 -31.42
CA VAL A 550 -22.87 14.24 -30.35
C VAL A 550 -23.44 15.66 -30.34
N GLY A 551 -22.64 16.67 -30.70
CA GLY A 551 -23.12 18.06 -30.73
C GLY A 551 -22.04 19.10 -30.97
N LYS A 552 -22.42 20.37 -30.73
CA LYS A 552 -21.56 21.55 -30.89
C LYS A 552 -21.37 22.26 -29.55
N SER A 553 -20.18 22.80 -29.30
CA SER A 553 -19.92 23.65 -28.14
C SER A 553 -20.41 25.09 -28.36
N ALA A 554 -20.30 25.92 -27.31
CA ALA A 554 -20.38 27.37 -27.44
C ALA A 554 -19.21 27.93 -28.27
N PHE A 555 -19.38 29.15 -28.81
CA PHE A 555 -18.34 29.89 -29.53
C PHE A 555 -17.31 30.49 -28.58
N VAL A 556 -16.06 30.51 -29.04
CA VAL A 556 -14.92 31.21 -28.44
C VAL A 556 -14.48 32.30 -29.40
N GLU A 557 -14.22 33.50 -28.88
CA GLU A 557 -13.81 34.68 -29.64
C GLU A 557 -12.32 34.97 -29.42
N ALA A 558 -11.61 35.34 -30.48
CA ALA A 558 -10.29 35.97 -30.39
C ALA A 558 -10.11 37.07 -31.44
N SER A 559 -9.39 38.13 -31.09
CA SER A 559 -9.05 39.23 -32.00
C SER A 559 -7.55 39.29 -32.27
N GLY A 560 -7.15 39.53 -33.51
CA GLY A 560 -5.75 39.66 -33.91
C GLY A 560 -5.53 40.66 -35.04
N GLN A 561 -4.28 41.06 -35.23
CA GLN A 561 -3.84 41.98 -36.29
C GLN A 561 -2.87 41.26 -37.22
N ALA A 562 -2.75 41.75 -38.46
CA ALA A 562 -1.64 41.35 -39.34
C ALA A 562 -0.31 41.82 -38.76
N SER A 563 0.82 41.28 -39.26
CA SER A 563 2.15 41.75 -38.87
C SER A 563 2.25 43.27 -39.01
N ASN A 564 2.96 43.94 -38.09
CA ASN A 564 3.23 45.39 -38.13
C ASN A 564 4.69 45.70 -38.51
N ASP A 565 5.44 44.71 -38.98
CA ASP A 565 6.81 44.86 -39.41
C ASP A 565 6.90 45.68 -40.72
N GLY A 566 7.15 46.98 -40.56
CA GLY A 566 7.22 47.94 -41.65
C GLY A 566 8.36 47.65 -42.64
N GLU A 567 9.46 47.03 -42.21
CA GLU A 567 10.61 46.73 -43.07
C GLU A 567 10.27 45.59 -44.05
N GLY A 568 9.64 44.52 -43.56
CA GLY A 568 9.16 43.41 -44.40
C GLY A 568 8.08 43.82 -45.41
N TYR A 569 7.14 44.72 -45.04
CA TYR A 569 6.20 45.27 -46.04
C TYR A 569 6.90 46.12 -47.10
N LEU A 570 7.94 46.88 -46.71
CA LEU A 570 8.70 47.71 -47.64
C LEU A 570 9.43 46.86 -48.68
N GLU A 571 9.94 45.70 -48.29
CA GLU A 571 10.60 44.75 -49.19
C GLU A 571 9.62 44.13 -50.21
N ILE A 572 8.42 43.74 -49.77
CA ILE A 572 7.34 43.27 -50.65
C ILE A 572 6.97 44.36 -51.68
N PHE A 573 6.82 45.61 -51.23
CA PHE A 573 6.52 46.72 -52.15
C PHE A 573 7.70 47.09 -53.04
N ARG A 574 8.94 47.00 -52.56
CA ARG A 574 10.15 47.27 -53.36
C ARG A 574 10.25 46.27 -54.51
N GLY A 575 9.98 44.98 -54.29
CA GLY A 575 9.89 43.97 -55.35
C GLY A 575 8.82 44.29 -56.40
N LEU A 576 7.62 44.70 -55.96
CA LEU A 576 6.52 45.11 -56.85
C LEU A 576 6.79 46.43 -57.61
N ILE A 577 7.61 47.32 -57.05
CA ILE A 577 7.99 48.62 -57.65
C ILE A 577 9.17 48.45 -58.63
N ASP A 578 10.12 47.56 -58.34
CA ASP A 578 11.25 47.22 -59.23
C ASP A 578 10.79 46.48 -60.50
N GLU A 579 9.68 45.75 -60.46
CA GLU A 579 9.05 45.12 -61.64
C GLU A 579 8.34 46.12 -62.58
N ALA A 580 8.05 47.36 -62.12
CA ALA A 580 7.38 48.39 -62.93
C ALA A 580 8.38 49.36 -63.60
N GLN A 581 8.04 49.88 -64.78
CA GLN A 581 8.87 50.86 -65.53
C GLN A 581 9.22 52.15 -64.75
N LEU A 582 8.51 52.44 -63.65
CA LEU A 582 8.80 53.54 -62.73
C LEU A 582 10.10 53.33 -61.92
N GLY A 583 10.46 52.08 -61.61
CA GLY A 583 11.67 51.73 -60.85
C GLY A 583 12.96 52.01 -61.63
N LYS A 584 12.96 51.84 -62.95
CA LYS A 584 14.12 52.14 -63.82
C LYS A 584 14.44 53.64 -63.90
N ALA A 585 13.44 54.49 -64.03
CA ALA A 585 13.63 55.94 -64.20
C ALA A 585 14.09 56.66 -62.91
N LEU A 586 13.78 56.10 -61.74
CA LEU A 586 14.20 56.67 -60.45
C LEU A 586 15.64 56.26 -60.07
N LYS A 587 16.04 55.03 -60.41
CA LYS A 587 17.40 54.50 -60.19
C LYS A 587 18.47 55.31 -60.91
N GLU A 588 18.21 55.69 -62.17
CA GLU A 588 19.13 56.49 -62.99
C GLU A 588 19.32 57.94 -62.47
N ARG A 589 18.39 58.50 -61.70
CA ARG A 589 18.55 59.85 -61.09
C ARG A 589 19.24 59.82 -59.73
N ILE A 590 19.17 58.71 -59.00
CA ILE A 590 19.78 58.56 -57.67
C ILE A 590 21.29 58.34 -57.79
N ASP A 591 21.73 57.59 -58.80
CA ASP A 591 23.16 57.29 -59.04
C ASP A 591 24.00 58.51 -59.43
N ALA A 592 23.37 59.64 -59.78
CA ALA A 592 24.02 60.81 -60.37
C ALA A 592 24.18 62.02 -59.42
N SER A 593 23.93 61.90 -58.12
CA SER A 593 24.05 63.07 -57.21
C SER A 593 24.95 62.81 -56.00
N ALA A 594 25.59 63.89 -55.56
CA ALA A 594 26.72 64.01 -54.63
C ALA A 594 26.52 63.42 -53.20
N LEU A 595 25.48 62.63 -52.96
CA LEU A 595 25.20 61.98 -51.68
C LEU A 595 26.17 60.83 -51.36
N ARG A 596 26.77 60.19 -52.37
CA ARG A 596 27.65 59.03 -52.12
C ARG A 596 28.91 59.43 -51.34
N THR A 597 29.47 60.61 -51.61
CA THR A 597 30.65 61.10 -50.88
C THR A 597 30.30 61.52 -49.46
N GLU A 598 29.12 62.12 -49.23
CA GLU A 598 28.64 62.45 -47.88
C GLU A 598 28.26 61.21 -47.07
N VAL A 599 27.62 60.21 -47.69
CA VAL A 599 27.26 58.93 -47.03
C VAL A 599 28.51 58.13 -46.69
N THR A 600 29.52 58.06 -47.56
CA THR A 600 30.78 57.38 -47.23
C THR A 600 31.53 58.10 -46.10
N GLN A 601 31.50 59.44 -46.06
CA GLN A 601 32.06 60.20 -44.93
C GLN A 601 31.25 59.99 -43.64
N LEU A 602 29.92 59.91 -43.73
CA LEU A 602 29.03 59.63 -42.59
C LEU A 602 29.19 58.19 -42.08
N GLU A 603 29.39 57.22 -42.97
CA GLU A 603 29.67 55.82 -42.61
C GLU A 603 31.00 55.70 -41.87
N GLU A 604 32.05 56.41 -42.31
CA GLU A 604 33.34 56.45 -41.62
C GLU A 604 33.22 57.16 -40.25
N ASP A 605 32.47 58.27 -40.16
CA ASP A 605 32.20 59.00 -38.91
C ASP A 605 31.35 58.18 -37.93
N ILE A 606 30.33 57.47 -38.43
CA ILE A 606 29.51 56.55 -37.63
C ILE A 606 30.36 55.40 -37.15
N ARG A 607 31.24 54.84 -38.00
CA ARG A 607 32.13 53.73 -37.62
C ARG A 607 33.13 54.15 -36.54
N GLN A 608 33.72 55.33 -36.67
CA GLN A 608 34.60 55.89 -35.63
C GLN A 608 33.85 56.21 -34.33
N ARG A 609 32.62 56.75 -34.41
CA ARG A 609 31.76 56.94 -33.22
C ARG A 609 31.38 55.62 -32.58
N LEU A 610 31.05 54.59 -33.37
CA LEU A 610 30.70 53.27 -32.87
C LEU A 610 31.91 52.60 -32.20
N GLU A 611 33.10 52.70 -32.78
CA GLU A 611 34.34 52.21 -32.14
C GLU A 611 34.67 52.98 -30.86
N THR A 612 34.42 54.29 -30.83
CA THR A 612 34.59 55.12 -29.63
C THR A 612 33.58 54.77 -28.54
N ASP A 613 32.30 54.59 -28.89
CA ASP A 613 31.23 54.22 -27.97
C ASP A 613 31.43 52.79 -27.46
N VAL A 614 31.85 51.85 -28.32
CA VAL A 614 32.20 50.48 -27.92
C VAL A 614 33.42 50.49 -27.02
N ALA A 615 34.45 51.29 -27.31
CA ALA A 615 35.61 51.44 -26.43
C ALA A 615 35.22 52.07 -25.07
N GLU A 616 34.31 53.04 -25.06
CA GLU A 616 33.82 53.66 -23.83
C GLU A 616 32.92 52.72 -23.03
N VAL A 617 32.04 51.95 -23.68
CA VAL A 617 31.23 50.91 -23.03
C VAL A 617 32.12 49.80 -22.50
N THR A 618 33.13 49.36 -23.26
CA THR A 618 34.10 48.36 -22.81
C THR A 618 34.90 48.88 -21.61
N ARG A 619 35.30 50.15 -21.62
CA ARG A 619 35.95 50.82 -20.47
C ARG A 619 35.01 50.90 -19.27
N LYS A 620 33.74 51.28 -19.45
CA LYS A 620 32.73 51.34 -18.37
C LYS A 620 32.40 49.95 -17.82
N ILE A 621 32.38 48.93 -18.65
CA ILE A 621 32.24 47.53 -18.23
C ILE A 621 33.46 47.15 -17.40
N GLY A 622 34.68 47.41 -17.87
CA GLY A 622 35.90 47.15 -17.10
C GLY A 622 35.98 47.93 -15.77
N GLU A 623 35.50 49.17 -15.74
CA GLU A 623 35.38 49.98 -14.51
C GLU A 623 34.29 49.45 -13.57
N ALA A 624 33.18 48.97 -14.11
CA ALA A 624 32.11 48.34 -13.34
C ALA A 624 32.54 46.96 -12.80
N GLU A 625 33.26 46.17 -13.58
CA GLU A 625 33.85 44.89 -13.18
C GLU A 625 34.93 45.09 -12.12
N ASN A 626 35.79 46.10 -12.28
CA ASN A 626 36.77 46.47 -11.24
C ASN A 626 36.08 47.00 -9.98
N SER A 627 35.04 47.82 -10.11
CA SER A 627 34.25 48.31 -8.96
C SER A 627 33.53 47.17 -8.25
N LEU A 628 32.99 46.20 -9.01
CA LEU A 628 32.35 45.00 -8.48
C LEU A 628 33.38 44.09 -7.79
N THR A 629 34.56 43.93 -8.38
CA THR A 629 35.67 43.16 -7.79
C THR A 629 36.16 43.82 -6.50
N GLN A 630 36.29 45.15 -6.47
CA GLN A 630 36.62 45.90 -5.24
C GLN A 630 35.50 45.82 -4.19
N LEU A 631 34.23 45.87 -4.59
CA LEU A 631 33.10 45.71 -3.68
C LEU A 631 33.04 44.30 -3.08
N VAL A 632 33.30 43.26 -3.88
CA VAL A 632 33.36 41.87 -3.42
C VAL A 632 34.56 41.67 -2.49
N ALA A 633 35.73 42.19 -2.85
CA ALA A 633 36.92 42.14 -2.00
C ALA A 633 36.70 42.88 -0.67
N LYS A 634 36.16 44.09 -0.72
CA LYS A 634 35.82 44.88 0.48
C LYS A 634 34.75 44.21 1.33
N LYS A 635 33.73 43.60 0.72
CA LYS A 635 32.69 42.88 1.46
C LYS A 635 33.22 41.60 2.10
N ASN A 636 34.15 40.91 1.44
CA ASN A 636 34.85 39.77 2.01
C ASN A 636 35.79 40.19 3.14
N GLU A 637 36.48 41.32 3.02
CA GLU A 637 37.27 41.91 4.11
C GLU A 637 36.38 42.32 5.29
N ASP A 638 35.27 43.02 5.05
CA ASP A 638 34.30 43.41 6.09
C ASP A 638 33.71 42.18 6.79
N GLN A 639 33.40 41.11 6.04
CA GLN A 639 32.97 39.83 6.62
C GLN A 639 34.08 39.16 7.42
N THR A 640 35.32 39.18 6.92
CA THR A 640 36.48 38.62 7.64
C THR A 640 36.77 39.39 8.93
N LEU A 641 36.65 40.73 8.90
CA LEU A 641 36.80 41.61 10.06
C LEU A 641 35.67 41.38 11.08
N ALA A 642 34.43 41.21 10.62
CA ALA A 642 33.28 40.91 11.48
C ALA A 642 33.42 39.54 12.15
N ILE A 643 33.88 38.52 11.40
CA ILE A 643 34.17 37.19 11.95
C ILE A 643 35.31 37.28 12.99
N ALA A 644 36.38 38.03 12.70
CA ALA A 644 37.49 38.23 13.64
C ALA A 644 37.06 38.98 14.91
N GLN A 645 36.17 39.98 14.81
CA GLN A 645 35.60 40.69 15.97
C GLN A 645 34.72 39.78 16.83
N VAL A 646 33.89 38.95 16.20
CA VAL A 646 33.07 37.96 16.92
C VAL A 646 33.96 36.91 17.58
N SER A 647 35.00 36.44 16.89
CA SER A 647 35.97 35.49 17.47
C SER A 647 36.70 36.09 18.67
N GLN A 648 37.15 37.35 18.59
CA GLN A 648 37.74 38.04 19.74
C GLN A 648 36.75 38.24 20.90
N GLN A 649 35.47 38.48 20.62
CA GLN A 649 34.44 38.55 21.66
C GLN A 649 34.23 37.20 22.33
N VAL A 650 34.20 36.11 21.56
CA VAL A 650 34.10 34.75 22.09
C VAL A 650 35.33 34.40 22.94
N ASP A 651 36.53 34.72 22.48
CA ASP A 651 37.77 34.49 23.24
C ASP A 651 37.81 35.31 24.53
N ARG A 652 37.36 36.58 24.47
CA ARG A 652 37.26 37.45 25.65
C ARG A 652 36.26 36.90 26.66
N VAL A 653 35.05 36.52 26.22
CA VAL A 653 34.02 35.94 27.10
C VAL A 653 34.50 34.60 27.66
N SER A 654 35.18 33.78 26.86
CA SER A 654 35.76 32.52 27.32
C SER A 654 36.84 32.75 28.38
N SER A 655 37.69 33.77 28.22
CA SER A 655 38.67 34.19 29.22
C SER A 655 38.00 34.72 30.50
N GLU A 656 36.96 35.55 30.39
CA GLU A 656 36.20 36.07 31.54
C GLU A 656 35.50 34.93 32.31
N ILE A 657 34.93 33.95 31.60
CA ILE A 657 34.35 32.73 32.19
C ILE A 657 35.44 31.92 32.88
N THR A 658 36.57 31.68 32.23
CA THR A 658 37.69 30.91 32.78
C THR A 658 38.23 31.55 34.06
N GLN A 659 38.35 32.89 34.07
CA GLN A 659 38.82 33.64 35.21
C GLN A 659 37.79 33.65 36.36
N THR A 660 36.50 33.80 36.06
CA THR A 660 35.41 33.74 37.04
C THR A 660 35.27 32.35 37.66
N VAL A 661 35.40 31.30 36.85
CA VAL A 661 35.36 29.91 37.30
C VAL A 661 36.60 29.59 38.13
N SER A 662 37.79 30.07 37.73
CA SER A 662 39.02 29.87 38.52
C SER A 662 38.93 30.58 39.88
N GLN A 663 38.44 31.82 39.92
CA GLN A 663 38.22 32.55 41.17
C GLN A 663 37.18 31.87 42.06
N SER A 664 36.05 31.41 41.51
CA SER A 664 35.04 30.70 42.30
C SER A 664 35.55 29.33 42.76
N THR A 665 36.40 28.66 41.99
CA THR A 665 37.01 27.38 42.37
C THR A 665 38.01 27.57 43.51
N GLU A 666 38.84 28.60 43.46
CA GLU A 666 39.75 28.94 44.57
C GLU A 666 39.00 29.38 45.84
N GLU A 667 37.93 30.17 45.68
CA GLU A 667 37.10 30.62 46.81
C GLU A 667 36.33 29.46 47.44
N ASN A 668 35.76 28.56 46.61
CA ASN A 668 35.14 27.32 47.07
C ASN A 668 36.16 26.40 47.73
N ALA A 669 37.38 26.28 47.21
CA ALA A 669 38.43 25.49 47.85
C ALA A 669 38.82 26.06 49.22
N ARG A 670 38.88 27.39 49.38
CA ARG A 670 39.10 28.05 50.68
C ARG A 670 37.93 27.83 51.64
N GLN A 671 36.68 27.94 51.17
CA GLN A 671 35.49 27.67 51.98
C GLN A 671 35.39 26.19 52.40
N ILE A 672 35.70 25.26 51.49
CA ILE A 672 35.74 23.83 51.79
C ILE A 672 36.85 23.51 52.78
N ALA A 673 38.02 24.15 52.69
CA ALA A 673 39.09 23.98 53.68
C ALA A 673 38.68 24.50 55.07
N GLN A 674 37.99 25.65 55.15
CA GLN A 674 37.43 26.16 56.41
C GLN A 674 36.34 25.25 56.98
N VAL A 675 35.46 24.72 56.14
CA VAL A 675 34.40 23.79 56.54
C VAL A 675 34.98 22.45 56.98
N ARG A 676 36.00 21.92 56.31
CA ARG A 676 36.70 20.70 56.73
C ARG A 676 37.36 20.88 58.09
N GLN A 677 38.07 21.98 58.31
CA GLN A 677 38.70 22.26 59.59
C GLN A 677 37.66 22.42 60.71
N TYR A 678 36.52 23.09 60.43
CA TYR A 678 35.39 23.15 61.35
C TYR A 678 34.74 21.78 61.63
N VAL A 679 34.61 20.92 60.60
CA VAL A 679 34.04 19.57 60.70
C VAL A 679 34.98 18.60 61.42
N ASP A 680 36.30 18.74 61.27
CA ASP A 680 37.29 17.92 61.97
C ASP A 680 37.36 18.33 63.47
N ASP A 681 37.34 19.63 63.75
CA ASP A 681 37.27 20.17 65.12
C ASP A 681 35.96 19.75 65.81
N LYS A 682 34.82 19.84 65.10
CA LYS A 682 33.52 19.36 65.60
C LYS A 682 33.43 17.83 65.63
N GLY A 683 34.07 17.11 64.73
CA GLY A 683 34.09 15.66 64.69
C GLY A 683 34.82 15.07 65.89
N SER A 684 35.91 15.71 66.32
CA SER A 684 36.65 15.34 67.54
C SER A 684 35.81 15.59 68.81
N GLU A 685 35.05 16.68 68.84
CA GLU A 685 34.11 17.00 69.94
C GLU A 685 32.88 16.07 69.94
N ILE A 686 32.38 15.71 68.76
CA ILE A 686 31.27 14.77 68.55
C ILE A 686 31.66 13.37 68.98
N THR A 687 32.83 12.84 68.62
CA THR A 687 33.24 11.46 68.95
C THR A 687 33.27 11.24 70.47
N SER A 688 33.85 12.19 71.22
CA SER A 688 33.88 12.21 72.69
C SER A 688 32.48 12.27 73.33
N THR A 689 31.54 12.96 72.68
CA THR A 689 30.15 13.12 73.15
C THR A 689 29.25 11.97 72.72
N THR A 690 29.61 11.27 71.63
CA THR A 690 28.80 10.26 70.93
C THR A 690 28.95 8.88 71.55
N ASP A 691 30.15 8.50 72.01
CA ASP A 691 30.35 7.24 72.75
C ASP A 691 29.55 7.22 74.06
N LYS A 692 29.37 8.37 74.70
CA LYS A 692 28.61 8.53 75.96
C LYS A 692 27.10 8.67 75.75
N LYS A 693 26.65 9.03 74.54
CA LYS A 693 25.22 9.16 74.18
C LYS A 693 24.66 7.94 73.41
N LEU A 694 25.50 7.15 72.75
CA LEU A 694 25.08 5.92 72.06
C LEU A 694 24.66 4.80 73.02
N GLU A 695 25.20 4.78 74.25
CA GLU A 695 24.73 3.91 75.35
C GLU A 695 23.33 4.33 75.85
N ASP A 696 23.07 5.63 75.97
CA ASP A 696 21.80 6.17 76.48
C ASP A 696 20.70 6.33 75.40
N GLN A 697 21.05 6.35 74.11
CA GLN A 697 20.13 6.64 73.01
C GLN A 697 20.06 5.55 71.92
N SER A 698 20.32 4.29 72.28
CA SER A 698 19.80 3.13 71.52
C SER A 698 18.25 3.06 71.49
N ALA A 699 17.55 4.08 72.00
CA ALA A 699 16.09 4.14 72.11
C ALA A 699 15.35 4.99 71.06
N THR A 700 15.97 5.65 70.05
CA THR A 700 15.17 6.48 69.10
C THR A 700 15.81 6.76 67.72
N ILE A 701 15.75 5.82 66.78
CA ILE A 701 15.80 6.09 65.32
C ILE A 701 14.51 5.53 64.70
N GLN A 702 13.68 6.38 64.10
CA GLN A 702 12.47 5.95 63.38
C GLN A 702 12.80 5.48 61.96
N GLN A 703 13.00 4.17 61.81
CA GLN A 703 12.63 3.45 60.60
C GLN A 703 11.10 3.45 60.48
N ILE A 704 10.55 3.89 59.35
CA ILE A 704 9.15 3.57 59.01
C ILE A 704 9.18 2.29 58.18
N GLN A 705 9.06 1.15 58.85
CA GLN A 705 8.53 -0.07 58.24
C GLN A 705 7.02 -0.01 58.45
N GLN A 706 6.29 0.61 57.53
CA GLN A 706 4.83 0.61 57.58
C GLN A 706 4.34 -0.58 56.76
N VAL A 707 4.20 -1.74 57.42
CA VAL A 707 3.26 -2.76 56.95
C VAL A 707 1.88 -2.24 57.38
N GLN A 708 1.17 -1.57 56.48
CA GLN A 708 -0.27 -1.38 56.68
C GLN A 708 -0.94 -2.68 56.21
N SER A 709 -1.29 -3.55 57.16
CA SER A 709 -2.47 -4.39 56.96
C SER A 709 -3.67 -3.45 57.04
N ASP A 710 -4.29 -3.12 55.92
CA ASP A 710 -5.69 -2.73 56.00
C ASP A 710 -6.48 -3.95 56.50
N THR A 711 -7.62 -3.71 57.13
CA THR A 711 -8.53 -4.66 57.78
C THR A 711 -9.02 -5.85 56.95
N ASN A 712 -8.47 -6.07 55.74
CA ASN A 712 -8.80 -7.13 54.78
C ASN A 712 -7.66 -8.13 54.48
N ASP A 713 -6.54 -8.14 55.21
CA ASP A 713 -5.50 -9.20 55.12
C ASP A 713 -4.73 -9.30 53.76
N GLU A 714 -4.58 -8.19 53.01
CA GLU A 714 -3.61 -8.09 51.91
C GLU A 714 -2.33 -7.36 52.36
N LEU A 715 -1.18 -7.99 52.10
CA LEU A 715 0.11 -7.64 52.71
C LEU A 715 1.01 -6.92 51.70
N ALA A 716 0.76 -5.63 51.46
CA ALA A 716 1.66 -4.80 50.65
C ALA A 716 2.89 -4.37 51.47
N ALA A 717 4.01 -5.09 51.34
CA ALA A 717 5.26 -4.73 51.99
C ALA A 717 5.98 -3.64 51.18
N LEU A 718 5.92 -2.38 51.64
CA LEU A 718 6.63 -1.24 51.04
C LEU A 718 7.83 -0.83 51.92
N TYR A 719 9.04 -0.97 51.37
CA TYR A 719 10.24 -0.35 51.93
C TYR A 719 10.46 1.00 51.25
N MET A 720 10.38 2.11 52.00
CA MET A 720 10.56 3.46 51.46
C MET A 720 11.67 4.23 52.17
N LEU A 721 12.58 4.79 51.38
CA LEU A 721 13.52 5.81 51.80
C LEU A 721 13.09 7.15 51.18
N LYS A 722 12.59 8.07 52.00
CA LYS A 722 12.12 9.39 51.57
C LYS A 722 12.94 10.49 52.23
N VAL A 723 13.39 11.44 51.41
CA VAL A 723 13.98 12.71 51.85
C VAL A 723 13.18 13.86 51.25
N GLN A 724 12.80 14.82 52.10
CA GLN A 724 11.97 15.96 51.70
C GLN A 724 12.61 17.25 52.16
N LYS A 725 12.60 18.26 51.28
CA LYS A 725 13.05 19.61 51.58
C LYS A 725 12.07 20.63 51.01
N THR A 726 11.51 21.49 51.86
CA THR A 726 10.58 22.55 51.43
C THR A 726 11.33 23.86 51.20
N LYS A 727 11.13 24.50 50.04
CA LYS A 727 11.69 25.81 49.70
C LYS A 727 10.58 26.71 49.16
N ASN A 728 10.42 27.90 49.73
CA ASN A 728 9.37 28.88 49.39
C ASN A 728 7.93 28.31 49.46
N GLY A 729 7.65 27.47 50.45
CA GLY A 729 6.35 26.81 50.62
C GLY A 729 6.10 25.62 49.70
N ILE A 730 6.99 25.35 48.73
CA ILE A 730 6.89 24.21 47.81
C ILE A 730 7.77 23.07 48.32
N PRO A 731 7.21 21.89 48.64
CA PRO A 731 7.98 20.71 49.03
C PRO A 731 8.64 20.05 47.82
N TYR A 732 9.96 19.84 47.90
CA TYR A 732 10.73 19.04 46.97
C TYR A 732 11.03 17.71 47.64
N VAL A 733 10.57 16.61 47.04
CA VAL A 733 10.67 15.27 47.62
C VAL A 733 11.52 14.42 46.68
N ALA A 734 12.50 13.72 47.25
CA ALA A 734 13.22 12.64 46.59
C ALA A 734 13.05 11.35 47.41
N GLY A 735 12.58 10.27 46.79
CA GLY A 735 12.39 9.00 47.49
C GLY A 735 12.48 7.79 46.57
N ILE A 736 12.91 6.67 47.14
CA ILE A 736 12.92 5.35 46.52
C ILE A 736 12.09 4.40 47.40
N GLY A 737 11.06 3.83 46.80
CA GLY A 737 10.23 2.78 47.37
C GLY A 737 10.46 1.48 46.60
N ALA A 738 10.55 0.35 47.29
CA ALA A 738 10.43 -0.96 46.69
C ALA A 738 9.36 -1.72 47.44
N GLY A 739 8.41 -2.29 46.72
CA GLY A 739 7.35 -3.04 47.37
C GLY A 739 6.71 -4.05 46.45
N ILE A 740 5.93 -4.91 47.06
CA ILE A 740 5.13 -5.90 46.36
C ILE A 740 3.68 -5.47 46.55
N GLU A 741 2.96 -5.31 45.45
CA GLU A 741 1.57 -4.88 45.43
C GLU A 741 0.76 -5.92 44.67
N ASP A 742 -0.30 -6.39 45.28
CA ASP A 742 -1.31 -7.21 44.63
C ASP A 742 -2.35 -6.25 44.03
N ALA A 743 -2.05 -5.74 42.83
CA ALA A 743 -2.98 -4.91 42.07
C ALA A 743 -3.57 -5.79 41.00
N ASP A 744 -4.90 -5.86 40.96
CA ASP A 744 -5.60 -6.68 40.00
C ASP A 744 -5.08 -8.14 40.05
N GLY A 745 -5.12 -8.85 41.18
CA GLY A 745 -4.88 -10.31 41.23
C GLY A 745 -3.49 -10.85 40.82
N GLN A 746 -2.55 -10.00 40.41
CA GLN A 746 -1.15 -10.34 40.16
C GLN A 746 -0.23 -9.68 41.18
N THR A 747 0.63 -10.49 41.78
CA THR A 747 1.68 -10.00 42.69
C THR A 747 2.78 -9.32 41.89
N LEU A 748 2.77 -7.99 41.90
CA LEU A 748 3.72 -7.16 41.16
C LEU A 748 4.81 -6.64 42.10
N SER A 749 6.07 -6.95 41.78
CA SER A 749 7.22 -6.30 42.43
C SER A 749 7.49 -4.96 41.75
N ASN A 750 7.28 -3.87 42.48
CA ASN A 750 7.36 -2.50 41.99
C ASN A 750 8.52 -1.73 42.65
N ILE A 751 9.23 -0.91 41.86
CA ILE A 751 10.17 0.10 42.36
C ILE A 751 9.59 1.49 42.02
N LEU A 752 9.28 2.26 43.04
CA LEU A 752 8.71 3.60 42.94
C LEU A 752 9.82 4.64 43.17
N LEU A 753 10.04 5.52 42.20
CA LEU A 753 11.01 6.61 42.28
C LEU A 753 10.28 7.94 42.21
N GLN A 754 10.32 8.72 43.29
CA GLN A 754 9.69 10.04 43.36
C GLN A 754 10.80 11.10 43.38
N ALA A 755 11.03 11.81 42.28
CA ALA A 755 11.95 12.96 42.21
C ALA A 755 11.68 13.81 40.95
N ASP A 756 12.03 15.10 40.97
CA ASP A 756 11.90 15.99 39.79
C ASP A 756 12.82 15.59 38.61
N ARG A 757 13.91 14.87 38.91
CA ARG A 757 14.88 14.36 37.94
C ARG A 757 15.48 13.04 38.45
N ILE A 758 15.36 11.98 37.66
CA ILE A 758 15.94 10.65 37.93
C ILE A 758 16.99 10.37 36.86
N ALA A 759 18.21 10.00 37.26
CA ALA A 759 19.30 9.68 36.32
C ALA A 759 20.09 8.46 36.79
N MET A 760 20.35 7.50 35.89
CA MET A 760 21.39 6.50 36.12
C MET A 760 22.69 6.95 35.47
N ILE A 761 23.72 7.10 36.30
CA ILE A 761 25.04 7.58 35.91
C ILE A 761 26.04 6.43 36.02
N THR A 762 26.85 6.24 35.00
CA THR A 762 28.03 5.39 35.09
C THR A 762 29.24 6.30 35.33
N PRO A 763 29.96 6.16 36.46
CA PRO A 763 31.15 6.95 36.68
C PRO A 763 32.33 6.35 35.91
N GLU A 764 32.65 6.91 34.74
CA GLU A 764 33.94 6.70 34.07
C GLU A 764 34.73 8.01 34.02
N ASN A 765 35.96 8.01 34.55
CA ASN A 765 36.95 9.09 34.46
C ASN A 765 36.45 10.51 34.82
N GLY A 766 35.51 10.63 35.77
CA GLY A 766 35.04 11.91 36.28
C GLY A 766 34.07 12.68 35.38
N ASN A 767 33.69 12.15 34.21
CA ASN A 767 32.59 12.69 33.40
C ASN A 767 31.40 11.73 33.47
N THR A 768 30.32 12.16 34.12
CA THR A 768 29.12 11.33 34.32
C THR A 768 28.13 11.59 33.19
N THR A 769 28.33 10.91 32.06
CA THR A 769 27.28 10.88 31.04
C THR A 769 26.16 9.98 31.56
N PRO A 770 24.95 10.50 31.80
CA PRO A 770 23.86 9.65 32.28
C PRO A 770 23.41 8.70 31.17
N LEU A 771 23.28 7.41 31.50
CA LEU A 771 22.77 6.39 30.60
C LEU A 771 21.29 6.64 30.25
N PHE A 772 20.51 7.02 31.26
CA PHE A 772 19.15 7.52 31.09
C PHE A 772 18.83 8.63 32.09
N VAL A 773 18.00 9.59 31.68
CA VAL A 773 17.47 10.66 32.53
C VAL A 773 15.97 10.81 32.29
N ALA A 774 15.16 10.61 33.33
CA ALA A 774 13.75 11.01 33.33
C ALA A 774 13.63 12.38 34.01
N GLN A 775 13.12 13.38 33.29
CA GLN A 775 12.92 14.73 33.81
C GLN A 775 11.70 15.38 33.13
N GLY A 776 10.73 15.82 33.93
CA GLY A 776 9.41 16.22 33.40
C GLY A 776 8.70 15.05 32.71
N ASN A 777 8.02 15.30 31.58
CA ASN A 777 7.33 14.28 30.78
C ASN A 777 8.23 13.66 29.69
N GLN A 778 9.56 13.70 29.86
CA GLN A 778 10.51 13.25 28.85
C GLN A 778 11.56 12.31 29.44
N LEU A 779 11.92 11.29 28.65
CA LEU A 779 13.00 10.35 28.93
C LEU A 779 14.13 10.58 27.90
N PHE A 780 15.32 10.93 28.40
CA PHE A 780 16.54 11.11 27.60
C PHE A 780 17.42 9.87 27.76
N MET A 781 17.96 9.37 26.65
CA MET A 781 18.74 8.13 26.58
C MET A 781 19.97 8.33 25.70
N ASN A 782 21.13 7.82 26.13
CA ASN A 782 22.39 7.94 25.39
C ASN A 782 22.85 6.58 24.84
N ASP A 783 23.18 6.48 23.54
CA ASP A 783 23.68 5.28 22.84
C ASP A 783 22.96 3.95 23.18
N VAL A 784 21.65 3.92 23.00
CA VAL A 784 20.81 2.78 23.41
C VAL A 784 20.71 1.68 22.34
N PHE A 785 20.93 0.43 22.76
CA PHE A 785 20.64 -0.78 21.97
C PHE A 785 19.30 -1.41 22.41
N LEU A 786 18.28 -1.38 21.53
CA LEU A 786 16.93 -1.92 21.80
C LEU A 786 16.68 -3.20 21.01
N LYS A 787 16.23 -4.25 21.69
CA LYS A 787 15.83 -5.51 21.03
C LYS A 787 14.53 -5.37 20.23
N ARG A 788 13.56 -4.60 20.74
CA ARG A 788 12.28 -4.25 20.11
C ARG A 788 11.82 -2.88 20.62
N LEU A 789 11.26 -2.05 19.74
CA LEU A 789 10.63 -0.77 20.09
C LEU A 789 9.22 -0.74 19.48
N PHE A 790 8.21 -0.49 20.30
CA PHE A 790 6.83 -0.27 19.88
C PHE A 790 6.45 1.16 20.27
N ALA A 791 6.32 2.05 19.29
CA ALA A 791 6.01 3.46 19.53
C ALA A 791 5.03 3.96 18.45
N VAL A 792 4.03 4.76 18.87
CA VAL A 792 3.02 5.35 17.98
C VAL A 792 3.60 6.46 17.11
N SER A 793 4.66 7.11 17.58
CA SER A 793 5.50 8.02 16.82
C SER A 793 6.93 8.03 17.34
N ILE A 794 7.89 8.33 16.46
CA ILE A 794 9.31 8.52 16.80
C ILE A 794 9.77 9.78 16.09
N THR A 795 10.29 10.77 16.80
CA THR A 795 10.83 12.00 16.19
C THR A 795 12.19 12.29 16.81
N SER A 796 13.23 12.35 15.97
CA SER A 796 14.55 12.79 16.42
C SER A 796 14.54 14.30 16.69
N SER A 797 15.43 14.78 17.56
CA SER A 797 15.64 16.22 17.73
C SER A 797 16.12 16.91 16.43
N GLY A 798 15.77 18.19 16.24
CA GLY A 798 16.11 18.99 15.04
C GLY A 798 14.89 19.59 14.32
N ASN A 799 15.05 20.76 13.69
CA ASN A 799 13.99 21.38 12.87
C ASN A 799 14.51 21.73 11.46
N PRO A 800 14.13 20.95 10.41
CA PRO A 800 13.28 19.75 10.46
C PRO A 800 14.02 18.52 11.04
N PRO A 801 13.30 17.51 11.56
CA PRO A 801 13.90 16.32 12.18
C PRO A 801 14.65 15.45 11.16
N THR A 802 15.76 14.85 11.60
CA THR A 802 16.59 13.93 10.79
C THR A 802 15.92 12.57 10.59
N PHE A 803 15.14 12.09 11.56
CA PHE A 803 14.30 10.89 11.48
C PHE A 803 12.94 11.16 12.11
N SER A 804 11.84 10.86 11.41
CA SER A 804 10.49 10.93 11.97
C SER A 804 9.58 9.82 11.44
N LEU A 805 8.86 9.15 12.33
CA LEU A 805 7.72 8.28 12.03
C LEU A 805 6.49 8.85 12.72
N THR A 806 5.48 9.28 11.96
CA THR A 806 4.26 9.88 12.51
C THR A 806 3.10 8.87 12.57
N PRO A 807 2.07 9.10 13.42
CA PRO A 807 0.93 8.19 13.56
C PRO A 807 0.15 7.96 12.25
N GLU A 808 0.18 8.93 11.32
CA GLU A 808 -0.38 8.82 9.98
C GLU A 808 0.49 8.03 8.98
N GLY A 809 1.55 7.37 9.46
CA GLY A 809 2.37 6.45 8.66
C GLY A 809 3.44 7.14 7.81
N ARG A 810 3.74 8.43 8.04
CA ARG A 810 4.77 9.14 7.29
C ARG A 810 6.15 8.89 7.89
N LEU A 811 7.04 8.31 7.09
CA LEU A 811 8.47 8.17 7.42
C LEU A 811 9.28 9.27 6.74
N THR A 812 10.08 10.01 7.52
CA THR A 812 11.13 10.93 7.02
C THR A 812 12.47 10.44 7.55
N ALA A 813 13.44 10.20 6.68
CA ALA A 813 14.81 9.85 7.07
C ALA A 813 15.80 10.61 6.17
N ARG A 814 16.66 11.45 6.75
CA ARG A 814 17.68 12.24 6.03
C ARG A 814 19.06 11.62 6.26
N ASN A 815 19.85 11.47 5.19
CA ASN A 815 21.19 10.88 5.22
C ASN A 815 21.26 9.48 5.85
N ALA A 816 20.24 8.65 5.64
CA ALA A 816 20.20 7.29 6.17
C ALA A 816 20.95 6.31 5.26
N ASP A 817 21.88 5.55 5.85
CA ASP A 817 22.45 4.34 5.24
C ASP A 817 21.66 3.12 5.73
N ILE A 818 20.86 2.52 4.84
CA ILE A 818 19.99 1.39 5.17
C ILE A 818 20.60 0.12 4.58
N SER A 819 21.33 -0.63 5.41
CA SER A 819 21.84 -1.95 5.07
C SER A 819 20.87 -3.05 5.56
N GLY A 820 20.31 -3.84 4.64
CA GLY A 820 19.35 -4.90 4.96
C GLY A 820 18.24 -5.11 3.92
N HIS A 821 17.16 -5.82 4.29
CA HIS A 821 16.00 -6.05 3.43
C HIS A 821 14.87 -5.07 3.75
N ILE A 822 14.49 -4.23 2.79
CA ILE A 822 13.36 -3.30 2.88
C ILE A 822 12.17 -3.91 2.12
N SER A 823 11.02 -4.12 2.78
CA SER A 823 9.77 -4.58 2.16
C SER A 823 8.72 -3.49 2.27
N ALA A 824 8.27 -2.94 1.15
CA ALA A 824 7.13 -2.03 1.07
C ALA A 824 5.99 -2.77 0.35
N ASN A 825 4.91 -3.10 1.07
CA ASN A 825 3.85 -3.95 0.55
C ASN A 825 2.85 -3.20 -0.36
N SER A 826 2.90 -1.85 -0.38
CA SER A 826 2.14 -0.98 -1.27
C SER A 826 2.67 0.46 -1.22
N GLY A 827 2.71 1.18 -2.35
CA GLY A 827 3.07 2.60 -2.42
C GLY A 827 3.57 3.03 -3.80
N THR A 828 3.55 4.33 -4.11
CA THR A 828 4.07 4.88 -5.37
C THR A 828 5.25 5.81 -5.09
N LEU A 829 6.40 5.54 -5.70
CA LEU A 829 7.55 6.45 -5.69
C LEU A 829 7.41 7.45 -6.84
N ASN A 830 6.85 8.63 -6.57
CA ASN A 830 6.66 9.69 -7.57
C ASN A 830 7.78 10.74 -7.47
N ASN A 831 8.27 11.25 -8.61
CA ASN A 831 9.32 12.29 -8.71
C ASN A 831 10.65 11.94 -8.02
N VAL A 832 11.12 10.70 -8.14
CA VAL A 832 12.45 10.31 -7.65
C VAL A 832 13.53 10.91 -8.56
N VAL A 833 14.39 11.78 -8.00
CA VAL A 833 15.59 12.30 -8.66
C VAL A 833 16.81 11.61 -8.06
N ILE A 834 17.52 10.80 -8.87
CA ILE A 834 18.81 10.23 -8.48
C ILE A 834 19.89 11.19 -8.97
N ALA A 835 20.52 11.91 -8.04
CA ALA A 835 21.48 12.98 -8.37
C ALA A 835 22.87 12.46 -8.83
N GLU A 836 23.19 11.19 -8.54
CA GLU A 836 24.44 10.50 -8.93
C GLU A 836 24.15 9.09 -9.52
N ASN A 837 25.19 8.33 -9.88
CA ASN A 837 25.03 6.98 -10.44
C ASN A 837 24.36 6.01 -9.44
N CYS A 838 23.33 5.29 -9.87
CA CYS A 838 22.74 4.18 -9.12
C CYS A 838 23.33 2.84 -9.60
N THR A 839 23.81 2.00 -8.68
CA THR A 839 24.31 0.65 -9.00
C THR A 839 23.44 -0.40 -8.29
N ILE A 840 22.76 -1.25 -9.08
CA ILE A 840 21.99 -2.40 -8.56
C ILE A 840 22.87 -3.65 -8.71
N ASN A 841 23.44 -4.14 -7.61
CA ASN A 841 24.32 -5.32 -7.61
C ASN A 841 23.55 -6.68 -7.63
N GLY A 842 22.23 -6.67 -7.90
CA GLY A 842 21.32 -7.83 -7.87
C GLY A 842 20.24 -7.79 -8.97
N THR A 843 19.23 -8.65 -8.89
CA THR A 843 18.16 -8.75 -9.91
C THR A 843 17.05 -7.72 -9.69
N LEU A 844 16.81 -6.84 -10.67
CA LEU A 844 15.63 -5.97 -10.73
C LEU A 844 14.49 -6.71 -11.46
N LYS A 845 13.32 -6.85 -10.80
CA LYS A 845 12.09 -7.35 -11.43
C LYS A 845 11.08 -6.21 -11.49
N ALA A 846 10.68 -5.80 -12.70
CA ALA A 846 9.66 -4.79 -12.94
C ALA A 846 8.60 -5.33 -13.91
N GLU A 847 7.32 -5.02 -13.69
CA GLU A 847 6.23 -5.49 -14.56
C GLU A 847 6.16 -4.70 -15.88
N ASN A 848 6.53 -3.41 -15.86
CA ASN A 848 6.69 -2.57 -17.03
C ASN A 848 7.90 -1.65 -16.87
N ILE A 849 8.76 -1.62 -17.88
CA ILE A 849 9.80 -0.61 -18.04
C ILE A 849 9.42 0.16 -19.29
N ILE A 850 9.13 1.45 -19.16
CA ILE A 850 8.79 2.31 -20.29
C ILE A 850 10.07 3.02 -20.71
N GLY A 851 10.68 2.58 -21.82
CA GLY A 851 11.95 3.08 -22.36
C GLY A 851 12.94 1.97 -22.69
N ASP A 852 14.07 2.31 -23.32
CA ASP A 852 15.07 1.35 -23.77
C ASP A 852 16.08 0.98 -22.68
N LEU A 853 16.45 -0.30 -22.58
CA LEU A 853 17.57 -0.77 -21.76
C LEU A 853 18.83 -0.84 -22.62
N VAL A 854 19.76 0.10 -22.45
CA VAL A 854 20.97 0.20 -23.29
C VAL A 854 22.22 -0.20 -22.50
N LYS A 855 23.00 -1.16 -23.02
CA LYS A 855 24.36 -1.48 -22.56
C LYS A 855 25.36 -0.83 -23.52
N CYS A 856 25.93 0.31 -23.12
CA CYS A 856 26.94 1.01 -23.93
C CYS A 856 28.32 0.39 -23.70
N ALA A 857 29.01 0.06 -24.80
CA ALA A 857 30.41 -0.31 -24.77
C ALA A 857 31.15 0.48 -25.85
N GLY A 858 32.27 1.10 -25.48
CA GLY A 858 33.04 1.97 -26.35
C GLY A 858 34.53 1.75 -26.15
N VAL A 859 35.29 1.83 -27.25
CA VAL A 859 36.76 1.78 -27.24
C VAL A 859 37.25 2.91 -28.13
N ALA A 860 38.17 3.73 -27.61
CA ALA A 860 38.80 4.78 -28.41
C ALA A 860 39.68 4.16 -29.52
N PHE A 861 39.58 4.71 -30.72
CA PHE A 861 40.51 4.37 -31.79
C PHE A 861 41.94 4.78 -31.41
N PRO A 862 42.96 3.96 -31.72
CA PRO A 862 44.35 4.32 -31.50
C PRO A 862 44.68 5.57 -32.30
N VAL A 863 45.21 6.56 -31.59
CA VAL A 863 45.71 7.80 -32.18
C VAL A 863 47.23 7.68 -32.16
N ASP A 864 47.89 7.86 -33.31
CA ASP A 864 49.34 7.99 -33.29
C ASP A 864 49.75 9.40 -32.80
N GLY A 865 51.05 9.63 -32.57
CA GLY A 865 51.59 10.90 -32.07
C GLY A 865 51.29 12.14 -32.93
N SER A 866 50.62 12.00 -34.08
CA SER A 866 50.18 13.09 -34.97
C SER A 866 48.69 13.44 -34.86
N HIS A 867 47.97 12.90 -33.87
CA HIS A 867 46.52 13.12 -33.68
C HIS A 867 45.62 12.47 -34.76
N LEU A 868 46.18 11.55 -35.55
CA LEU A 868 45.43 10.79 -36.57
C LEU A 868 45.05 9.42 -36.06
N ALA A 869 43.77 9.05 -36.23
CA ALA A 869 43.27 7.73 -35.87
C ALA A 869 43.74 6.70 -36.91
N ASN A 870 44.64 5.79 -36.52
CA ASN A 870 45.15 4.73 -37.39
C ASN A 870 45.31 3.41 -36.62
N GLY A 871 44.59 2.38 -37.06
CA GLY A 871 44.72 1.01 -36.57
C GLY A 871 43.39 0.27 -36.43
N THR A 872 43.45 -0.97 -35.95
CA THR A 872 42.28 -1.82 -35.72
C THR A 872 41.93 -1.88 -34.22
N ARG A 873 40.65 -1.78 -33.90
CA ARG A 873 40.10 -2.06 -32.58
C ARG A 873 39.00 -3.11 -32.67
N THR A 874 39.00 -4.00 -31.69
CA THR A 874 37.99 -5.05 -31.57
C THR A 874 37.26 -4.84 -30.26
N LEU A 875 35.96 -4.58 -30.35
CA LEU A 875 35.06 -4.56 -29.21
C LEU A 875 34.30 -5.89 -29.18
N THR A 876 34.48 -6.67 -28.12
CA THR A 876 33.73 -7.91 -27.93
C THR A 876 32.56 -7.64 -26.99
N VAL A 877 31.34 -7.85 -27.46
CA VAL A 877 30.12 -7.78 -26.63
C VAL A 877 29.68 -9.21 -26.34
N TYR A 878 29.63 -9.58 -25.07
CA TYR A 878 29.10 -10.87 -24.63
C TYR A 878 27.59 -10.76 -24.41
N ASP A 879 26.84 -11.68 -25.01
CA ASP A 879 25.40 -11.82 -24.76
C ASP A 879 25.19 -12.77 -23.57
N ASP A 880 25.02 -12.17 -22.40
CA ASP A 880 24.89 -12.83 -21.10
C ASP A 880 23.43 -12.96 -20.62
N HIS A 881 22.44 -12.70 -21.49
CA HIS A 881 21.04 -12.60 -21.10
C HIS A 881 20.08 -13.34 -22.06
N SER A 882 18.96 -13.85 -21.54
CA SER A 882 18.09 -14.82 -22.20
C SER A 882 16.94 -14.25 -23.07
N PHE A 883 17.07 -13.04 -23.64
CA PHE A 883 16.03 -12.43 -24.49
C PHE A 883 16.63 -11.78 -25.75
N ASP A 884 15.85 -11.62 -26.82
CA ASP A 884 16.35 -11.09 -28.10
C ASP A 884 16.76 -9.61 -27.98
N ARG A 885 17.87 -9.23 -28.63
CA ARG A 885 18.43 -7.86 -28.61
C ARG A 885 18.66 -7.34 -30.01
N GLN A 886 18.58 -6.02 -30.17
CA GLN A 886 19.08 -5.33 -31.35
C GLN A 886 20.44 -4.68 -31.01
N ILE A 887 21.49 -5.04 -31.74
CA ILE A 887 22.77 -4.32 -31.67
C ILE A 887 22.67 -3.12 -32.59
N ILE A 888 22.72 -1.92 -32.01
CA ILE A 888 22.76 -0.66 -32.75
C ILE A 888 24.20 -0.16 -32.73
N ILE A 889 24.81 -0.09 -33.93
CA ILE A 889 26.09 0.57 -34.12
C ILE A 889 25.78 1.96 -34.70
N PRO A 890 25.90 3.05 -33.90
CA PRO A 890 25.66 4.39 -34.42
C PRO A 890 26.67 4.73 -35.53
N PRO A 891 26.31 5.63 -36.46
CA PRO A 891 27.20 6.04 -37.54
C PRO A 891 28.51 6.58 -36.98
N ILE A 892 29.62 5.97 -37.41
CA ILE A 892 30.96 6.43 -37.08
C ILE A 892 31.28 7.57 -38.05
N ILE A 893 31.21 8.80 -37.56
CA ILE A 893 31.63 10.00 -38.29
C ILE A 893 33.12 10.19 -37.99
N TYR A 894 33.95 10.11 -39.03
CA TYR A 894 35.38 10.40 -38.94
C TYR A 894 35.73 11.43 -40.01
N VAL A 895 36.63 12.36 -39.69
CA VAL A 895 37.11 13.37 -40.64
C VAL A 895 38.52 12.98 -41.04
N GLY A 896 38.71 12.64 -42.32
CA GLY A 896 40.02 12.37 -42.90
C GLY A 896 40.86 13.63 -43.06
N SER A 897 42.16 13.56 -42.79
CA SER A 897 43.10 14.64 -43.13
C SER A 897 43.91 14.26 -44.37
N LYS A 898 44.04 15.15 -45.34
CA LYS A 898 44.85 14.96 -46.54
C LYS A 898 46.35 14.87 -46.18
N GLN A 899 46.99 13.73 -46.43
CA GLN A 899 48.45 13.66 -46.51
C GLN A 899 48.90 13.76 -47.98
N GLU A 900 50.02 14.41 -48.26
CA GLU A 900 50.64 14.40 -49.59
C GLU A 900 51.69 13.28 -49.66
N SER A 901 51.39 12.20 -50.39
CA SER A 901 52.41 11.23 -50.81
C SER A 901 53.09 11.72 -52.08
N ARG A 902 54.42 11.78 -52.09
CA ARG A 902 55.22 12.19 -53.25
C ARG A 902 55.24 11.18 -54.40
N THR A 903 54.51 10.06 -54.32
CA THR A 903 54.67 8.94 -55.27
C THR A 903 53.39 8.25 -55.78
N SER A 904 52.19 8.56 -55.28
CA SER A 904 50.94 8.06 -55.87
C SER A 904 49.75 9.00 -55.60
N ASN A 905 48.92 9.19 -56.61
CA ASN A 905 47.92 10.26 -56.69
C ASN A 905 46.54 9.96 -56.08
N ASP A 906 46.42 9.01 -55.16
CA ASP A 906 45.14 8.71 -54.50
C ASP A 906 45.37 8.42 -53.01
N ILE A 907 44.90 9.30 -52.12
CA ILE A 907 44.81 9.02 -50.68
C ILE A 907 43.36 9.22 -50.27
N TRP A 908 42.72 8.09 -50.00
CA TRP A 908 41.37 8.00 -49.47
C TRP A 908 41.49 7.68 -47.98
N THR A 909 40.71 8.37 -47.14
CA THR A 909 40.58 7.89 -45.76
C THR A 909 39.56 6.75 -45.80
N GLU A 910 39.97 5.57 -45.31
CA GLU A 910 39.15 4.38 -45.37
C GLU A 910 38.85 3.85 -43.98
N CYS A 911 37.56 3.63 -43.71
CA CYS A 911 37.11 2.99 -42.49
C CYS A 911 36.37 1.69 -42.83
N PHE A 912 36.74 0.61 -42.15
CA PHE A 912 36.11 -0.69 -42.28
C PHE A 912 35.36 -1.02 -41.00
N LEU A 913 34.08 -1.38 -41.15
CA LEU A 913 33.29 -1.97 -40.07
C LEU A 913 33.03 -3.43 -40.41
N HIS A 914 33.64 -4.33 -39.63
CA HIS A 914 33.34 -5.75 -39.65
C HIS A 914 32.56 -6.11 -38.39
N VAL A 915 31.43 -6.79 -38.56
CA VAL A 915 30.66 -7.36 -37.45
C VAL A 915 30.68 -8.86 -37.61
N ASP A 916 31.25 -9.55 -36.62
CA ASP A 916 31.29 -10.99 -36.52
C ASP A 916 30.37 -11.46 -35.38
N GLN A 917 29.50 -12.42 -35.65
CA GLN A 917 28.68 -13.10 -34.65
C GLN A 917 29.23 -14.51 -34.44
N ASN A 918 29.67 -14.85 -33.22
CA ASN A 918 30.26 -16.15 -32.88
C ASN A 918 31.40 -16.56 -33.84
N GLY A 919 32.25 -15.61 -34.24
CA GLY A 919 33.36 -15.82 -35.16
C GLY A 919 32.97 -15.87 -36.65
N ARG A 920 31.69 -15.70 -37.00
CA ARG A 920 31.22 -15.63 -38.39
C ARG A 920 30.86 -14.20 -38.78
N ARG A 921 31.48 -13.69 -39.86
CA ARG A 921 31.19 -12.37 -40.44
C ARG A 921 29.73 -12.28 -40.87
N ILE A 922 28.98 -11.36 -40.25
CA ILE A 922 27.58 -11.07 -40.59
C ILE A 922 27.42 -9.70 -41.28
N TYR A 923 28.38 -8.79 -41.11
CA TYR A 923 28.40 -7.51 -41.80
C TYR A 923 29.83 -7.08 -42.12
N SER A 924 30.00 -6.45 -43.28
CA SER A 924 31.27 -5.88 -43.71
C SER A 924 30.99 -4.65 -44.56
N GLY A 925 31.15 -3.46 -43.97
CA GLY A 925 31.04 -2.18 -44.64
C GLY A 925 32.40 -1.53 -44.82
N ARG A 926 32.60 -0.86 -45.94
CA ARG A 926 33.76 0.01 -46.21
C ARG A 926 33.22 1.39 -46.54
N SER A 927 33.70 2.42 -45.84
CA SER A 927 33.48 3.81 -46.22
C SER A 927 34.78 4.39 -46.75
N VAL A 928 34.69 5.11 -47.85
CA VAL A 928 35.80 5.74 -48.57
C VAL A 928 35.36 7.16 -48.86
N GLU A 929 36.04 8.15 -48.30
CA GLU A 929 35.72 9.57 -48.51
C GLU A 929 36.88 10.27 -49.24
N GLU A 930 36.58 11.04 -50.29
CA GLU A 930 37.55 12.00 -50.86
C GLU A 930 37.79 13.10 -49.83
N PRO A 931 39.04 13.57 -49.62
CA PRO A 931 39.28 14.67 -48.72
C PRO A 931 38.60 15.95 -49.24
N GLY A 932 37.61 16.45 -48.51
CA GLY A 932 36.92 17.72 -48.74
C GLY A 932 36.91 18.59 -47.49
#